data_AF-R6QZQ2-F1
#
_entry.id   AF-R6QZQ2-F1
#
_cell.length_a   1.000
_cell.length_b   1.000
_cell.length_c   1.000
_cell.angle_alpha   90.00
_cell.angle_beta   90.00
_cell.angle_gamma   90.00
#
_symmetry.space_group_name_H-M   'P 1'
#
loop_
_entity.id
_entity.type
_entity.pdbx_description
1 polymer ?
#
loop_
_entity_poly.entity_id
_entity_poly.type
_entity_poly.pdbx_seq_one_letter_code
_entity_poly.pdbx_strand_id
1 'polypeptide(L)'
;MFLEKCQKEELDLAKRLTSYKNNKALLKARRIYTSLANQEKVDEINYKIKHNNKVNLISVFTCLIFSALIIIVPIRVSYSKKQEAFYNSVVQLINKDNLLDAKQELKNLSNEKEKDYLNKVIDVFSVLRTGDYQKAIKLSLDNHISSNAILSYSETNEKVNYDFETYWDVEHIPDFEKNYYDFTGWILDGYYFENNKITINLEAKLSPTQYKIVYKYEEDSIYSDKFIKVYDVNTEAFSLPFLSKKGYEFKGWRYGNKIITKFNPQEYLKDVVLEACFQIINYSITYNLNGGINNPKNVDSYTINDNLTLYAPTKEGYAFKGWSLTNDQTHLINISAQDCVNYILYAIWVKPQYSINYVLNGGENNKNNIELFKFEDKKFTLLEPTKEDYKFLGWYLDEDFSNKIEYLDNSSMEDITLFAKWVKEYSNVYYELDEYALNNPKNVNCIPYYEENEIVLSVPQKTGYVFLGWYENGVEITKIKYQENRNYHLVAKWRERNDNEFDSDLFGEGTEEDPYQIYDIYEYSYISEITSTNNDYIEKYANASYILMNDIDMNNGELLTICFDVWGTQTEFTGTFDGNNHKLYHFDDEYYFGVIGYIGENPTLKNLTLEFQTKDFTDAVNNAFYYFLGDYPHVLNVINCHVTCLNS
;
A
#
# COMPACT_ATOMS: atom_id res chain seq x y z
N MET A 1 21.16 14.23 -89.21
CA MET A 1 21.51 15.63 -88.90
C MET A 1 23.00 15.99 -89.09
N PHE A 2 23.96 15.58 -88.24
CA PHE A 2 25.40 15.89 -88.49
C PHE A 2 25.93 15.25 -89.78
N LEU A 3 25.63 13.96 -90.00
CA LEU A 3 25.97 13.22 -91.22
C LEU A 3 25.34 13.80 -92.51
N GLU A 4 24.10 14.30 -92.44
CA GLU A 4 23.43 14.96 -93.58
C GLU A 4 24.06 16.32 -93.92
N LYS A 5 24.62 17.01 -92.90
CA LYS A 5 25.32 18.28 -93.08
C LYS A 5 26.68 18.04 -93.77
N CYS A 6 27.42 17.01 -93.36
CA CYS A 6 28.66 16.59 -94.02
C CYS A 6 28.43 16.17 -95.48
N GLN A 7 27.37 15.40 -95.77
CA GLN A 7 27.04 15.00 -97.15
C GLN A 7 26.69 16.20 -98.05
N LYS A 8 26.07 17.24 -97.49
CA LYS A 8 25.70 18.45 -98.24
C LYS A 8 26.93 19.33 -98.55
N GLU A 9 27.89 19.38 -97.63
CA GLU A 9 29.16 20.10 -97.80
C GLU A 9 30.10 19.38 -98.77
N GLU A 10 30.15 18.03 -98.74
CA GLU A 10 30.88 17.24 -99.74
C GLU A 10 30.30 17.39 -101.16
N LEU A 11 28.96 17.47 -101.30
CA LEU A 11 28.29 17.70 -102.58
C LEU A 11 28.57 19.11 -103.14
N ASP A 12 28.69 20.12 -102.27
CA ASP A 12 29.02 21.49 -102.66
C ASP A 12 30.50 21.62 -103.08
N LEU A 13 31.39 20.89 -102.40
CA LEU A 13 32.80 20.76 -102.78
C LEU A 13 32.95 20.07 -104.15
N ALA A 14 32.17 19.02 -104.41
CA ALA A 14 32.14 18.31 -105.70
C ALA A 14 31.64 19.21 -106.85
N LYS A 15 30.64 20.08 -106.59
CA LYS A 15 30.13 21.07 -107.56
C LYS A 15 31.12 22.20 -107.85
N ARG A 16 31.93 22.61 -106.86
CA ARG A 16 33.02 23.59 -107.07
C ARG A 16 34.14 23.01 -107.93
N LEU A 17 34.45 21.71 -107.76
CA LEU A 17 35.47 21.00 -108.53
C LEU A 17 35.09 20.77 -110.01
N THR A 18 33.80 20.68 -110.37
CA THR A 18 33.34 20.56 -111.77
C THR A 18 33.51 21.82 -112.61
N SER A 19 33.75 22.99 -112.00
CA SER A 19 33.98 24.26 -112.71
C SER A 19 35.39 24.40 -113.32
N TYR A 20 36.35 23.56 -112.90
CA TYR A 20 37.75 23.60 -113.34
C TYR A 20 38.03 22.57 -114.45
N LYS A 21 37.63 22.87 -115.70
CA LYS A 21 37.71 21.91 -116.81
C LYS A 21 39.11 21.55 -117.34
N ASN A 22 40.19 22.24 -116.96
CA ASN A 22 41.49 22.12 -117.65
C ASN A 22 42.71 21.67 -116.81
N ASN A 23 42.53 21.13 -115.59
CA ASN A 23 43.67 20.69 -114.76
C ASN A 23 43.84 19.16 -114.71
N LYS A 24 44.93 18.64 -115.32
CA LYS A 24 45.31 17.22 -115.35
C LYS A 24 45.51 16.59 -113.96
N ALA A 25 45.85 17.37 -112.92
CA ALA A 25 45.99 16.88 -111.55
C ALA A 25 44.63 16.59 -110.89
N LEU A 26 43.61 17.39 -111.20
CA LEU A 26 42.26 17.24 -110.66
C LEU A 26 41.55 15.98 -111.22
N LEU A 27 41.79 15.63 -112.49
CA LEU A 27 41.28 14.37 -113.07
C LEU A 27 41.87 13.13 -112.39
N LYS A 28 43.10 13.23 -111.85
CA LYS A 28 43.78 12.15 -111.13
C LYS A 28 43.23 12.00 -109.70
N ALA A 29 42.98 13.12 -109.01
CA ALA A 29 42.31 13.15 -107.71
C ALA A 29 40.87 12.59 -107.78
N ARG A 30 40.13 12.93 -108.85
CA ARG A 30 38.77 12.42 -109.11
C ARG A 30 38.71 10.88 -109.24
N ARG A 31 39.73 10.26 -109.86
CA ARG A 31 39.81 8.79 -109.99
C ARG A 31 40.13 8.09 -108.65
N ILE A 32 40.93 8.72 -107.79
CA ILE A 32 41.32 8.17 -106.48
C ILE A 32 40.15 8.27 -105.48
N TYR A 33 39.41 9.38 -105.48
CA TYR A 33 38.26 9.58 -104.60
C TYR A 33 37.13 8.57 -104.90
N THR A 34 36.90 8.26 -106.18
CA THR A 34 35.89 7.27 -106.60
C THR A 34 36.27 5.83 -106.22
N SER A 35 37.57 5.54 -105.96
CA SER A 35 38.01 4.20 -105.51
C SER A 35 38.00 3.99 -103.99
N LEU A 36 37.86 5.05 -103.19
CA LEU A 36 37.91 4.97 -101.72
C LEU A 36 36.52 4.92 -101.06
N ALA A 37 35.46 5.25 -101.80
CA ALA A 37 34.08 5.24 -101.32
C ALA A 37 33.43 3.84 -101.36
N ASN A 38 34.13 2.79 -100.92
CA ASN A 38 33.51 1.47 -100.73
C ASN A 38 32.89 1.39 -99.32
N GLN A 39 31.56 1.32 -99.30
CA GLN A 39 30.67 1.42 -98.15
C GLN A 39 30.86 0.29 -97.11
N GLU A 40 31.50 -0.83 -97.48
CA GLU A 40 31.70 -1.99 -96.59
C GLU A 40 32.66 -1.80 -95.42
N LYS A 41 33.62 -0.86 -95.49
CA LYS A 41 34.61 -0.65 -94.41
C LYS A 41 34.11 0.20 -93.23
N VAL A 42 33.07 1.02 -93.47
CA VAL A 42 32.52 1.93 -92.44
C VAL A 42 31.63 1.17 -91.46
N ASP A 43 30.91 0.14 -91.94
CA ASP A 43 30.02 -0.67 -91.11
C ASP A 43 30.77 -1.62 -90.16
N GLU A 44 31.97 -2.10 -90.55
CA GLU A 44 32.83 -2.93 -89.69
C GLU A 44 33.37 -2.15 -88.47
N ILE A 45 33.63 -0.85 -88.64
CA ILE A 45 34.13 0.03 -87.57
C ILE A 45 33.00 0.37 -86.60
N ASN A 46 31.80 0.65 -87.10
CA ASN A 46 30.61 0.92 -86.29
C ASN A 46 30.19 -0.29 -85.43
N TYR A 47 30.39 -1.52 -85.93
CA TYR A 47 30.12 -2.75 -85.18
C TYR A 47 31.10 -2.94 -84.00
N LYS A 48 32.38 -2.59 -84.17
CA LYS A 48 33.42 -2.74 -83.11
C LYS A 48 33.31 -1.70 -81.99
N ILE A 49 32.77 -0.51 -82.26
CA ILE A 49 32.56 0.55 -81.25
C ILE A 49 31.40 0.22 -80.30
N LYS A 50 30.37 -0.46 -80.79
CA LYS A 50 29.13 -0.66 -80.03
C LYS A 50 29.21 -1.73 -78.95
N HIS A 51 30.22 -2.61 -78.94
CA HIS A 51 30.18 -3.88 -78.19
C HIS A 51 31.42 -4.22 -77.33
N ASN A 52 32.36 -3.31 -77.04
CA ASN A 52 33.48 -3.63 -76.12
C ASN A 52 33.91 -2.44 -75.23
N ASN A 53 33.76 -2.61 -73.92
CA ASN A 53 34.03 -1.60 -72.87
C ASN A 53 35.53 -1.44 -72.49
N LYS A 54 36.44 -1.94 -73.32
CA LYS A 54 37.89 -1.68 -73.20
C LYS A 54 38.48 -1.69 -74.61
N VAL A 55 38.60 -0.53 -75.22
CA VAL A 55 39.42 -0.38 -76.43
C VAL A 55 40.53 0.63 -76.14
N ASN A 56 41.75 0.13 -76.27
CA ASN A 56 43.02 0.82 -76.06
C ASN A 56 43.09 2.07 -76.95
N LEU A 57 43.23 3.25 -76.34
CA LEU A 57 43.14 4.60 -76.95
C LEU A 57 44.09 4.85 -78.13
N ILE A 58 45.01 3.93 -78.43
CA ILE A 58 45.98 4.03 -79.52
C ILE A 58 45.36 3.71 -80.90
N SER A 59 44.21 3.03 -80.95
CA SER A 59 43.60 2.59 -82.22
C SER A 59 42.53 3.53 -82.81
N VAL A 60 42.05 4.51 -82.03
CA VAL A 60 41.16 5.59 -82.52
C VAL A 60 41.98 6.79 -83.05
N PHE A 61 43.20 6.98 -82.54
CA PHE A 61 44.11 8.03 -83.00
C PHE A 61 44.65 7.82 -84.42
N THR A 62 44.71 6.60 -84.93
CA THR A 62 45.24 6.30 -86.28
C THR A 62 44.28 6.65 -87.41
N CYS A 63 42.97 6.79 -87.15
CA CYS A 63 41.98 7.14 -88.19
C CYS A 63 41.77 8.66 -88.36
N LEU A 64 42.03 9.47 -87.32
CA LEU A 64 41.93 10.94 -87.40
C LEU A 64 43.19 11.60 -87.97
N ILE A 65 44.31 10.89 -88.02
CA ILE A 65 45.60 11.41 -88.56
C ILE A 65 45.64 11.37 -90.10
N PHE A 66 44.80 10.57 -90.77
CA PHE A 66 44.83 10.47 -92.23
C PHE A 66 43.94 11.48 -92.98
N SER A 67 42.96 12.09 -92.30
CA SER A 67 42.03 13.07 -92.88
C SER A 67 42.49 14.52 -92.76
N ALA A 68 43.51 14.83 -91.95
CA ALA A 68 43.94 16.20 -91.65
C ALA A 68 45.15 16.74 -92.46
N LEU A 69 45.77 15.99 -93.38
CA LEU A 69 46.96 16.48 -94.12
C LEU A 69 46.91 16.35 -95.65
N ILE A 70 45.71 16.28 -96.24
CA ILE A 70 45.50 16.51 -97.69
C ILE A 70 45.13 17.96 -98.01
N ILE A 71 45.06 18.85 -97.02
CA ILE A 71 44.70 20.27 -97.22
C ILE A 71 45.78 21.19 -96.63
N ILE A 72 46.93 21.22 -97.30
CA ILE A 72 47.88 22.34 -97.31
C ILE A 72 48.04 22.61 -98.82
N VAL A 73 47.75 23.76 -99.42
CA VAL A 73 48.30 25.14 -99.38
C VAL A 73 47.26 25.97 -100.20
N PRO A 74 47.05 27.32 -100.12
CA PRO A 74 48.10 28.33 -99.94
C PRO A 74 47.69 29.73 -99.42
N ILE A 75 48.28 30.25 -98.33
CA ILE A 75 48.49 31.72 -98.21
C ILE A 75 49.88 32.01 -97.63
N ARG A 76 50.76 32.45 -98.55
CA ARG A 76 51.95 33.33 -98.40
C ARG A 76 52.88 33.07 -97.20
N VAL A 77 53.67 32.01 -97.30
CA VAL A 77 55.14 31.99 -97.44
C VAL A 77 55.42 30.61 -98.05
N SER A 78 56.11 30.53 -99.19
CA SER A 78 56.41 29.25 -99.83
C SER A 78 57.46 28.50 -99.00
N TYR A 79 57.04 27.74 -97.99
CA TYR A 79 57.92 26.83 -97.29
C TYR A 79 58.38 25.75 -98.27
N SER A 80 59.68 25.45 -98.26
CA SER A 80 60.19 24.28 -98.96
C SER A 80 59.60 23.00 -98.33
N LYS A 81 59.47 21.91 -99.10
CA LYS A 81 59.10 20.58 -98.56
C LYS A 81 59.92 20.16 -97.33
N LYS A 82 61.14 20.69 -97.21
CA LYS A 82 62.07 20.46 -96.10
C LYS A 82 61.67 21.23 -94.83
N GLN A 83 61.15 22.44 -94.97
CA GLN A 83 60.63 23.25 -93.85
C GLN A 83 59.30 22.70 -93.35
N GLU A 84 58.39 22.29 -94.24
CA GLU A 84 57.11 21.67 -93.87
C GLU A 84 57.33 20.34 -93.11
N ALA A 85 58.28 19.51 -93.56
CA ALA A 85 58.67 18.29 -92.85
C ALA A 85 59.28 18.57 -91.46
N PHE A 86 60.07 19.65 -91.32
CA PHE A 86 60.64 20.08 -90.04
C PHE A 86 59.56 20.56 -89.07
N TYR A 87 58.64 21.41 -89.54
CA TYR A 87 57.50 21.88 -88.75
C TYR A 87 56.63 20.73 -88.26
N ASN A 88 56.32 19.79 -89.15
CA ASN A 88 55.57 18.60 -88.80
C ASN A 88 56.33 17.71 -87.78
N SER A 89 57.66 17.69 -87.80
CA SER A 89 58.49 16.98 -86.80
C SER A 89 58.39 17.62 -85.42
N VAL A 90 58.57 18.94 -85.32
CA VAL A 90 58.47 19.68 -84.05
C VAL A 90 57.05 19.58 -83.47
N VAL A 91 56.02 19.74 -84.31
CA VAL A 91 54.62 19.58 -83.89
C VAL A 91 54.32 18.14 -83.44
N GLN A 92 54.91 17.13 -84.11
CA GLN A 92 54.79 15.74 -83.65
C GLN A 92 55.47 15.49 -82.32
N LEU A 93 56.64 16.10 -82.04
CA LEU A 93 57.30 15.97 -80.75
C LEU A 93 56.51 16.65 -79.63
N ILE A 94 55.93 17.82 -79.91
CA ILE A 94 55.02 18.52 -78.98
C ILE A 94 53.78 17.65 -78.71
N ASN A 95 53.15 17.10 -79.75
CA ASN A 95 51.97 16.23 -79.60
C ASN A 95 52.28 14.87 -78.95
N LYS A 96 53.55 14.41 -79.00
CA LYS A 96 54.05 13.22 -78.30
C LYS A 96 54.60 13.53 -76.90
N ASP A 97 54.41 14.76 -76.43
CA ASP A 97 54.79 15.22 -75.09
C ASP A 97 56.32 15.17 -74.82
N ASN A 98 57.13 15.22 -75.88
CA ASN A 98 58.58 15.22 -75.82
C ASN A 98 59.15 16.64 -76.02
N LEU A 99 58.86 17.50 -75.03
CA LEU A 99 59.13 18.94 -75.09
C LEU A 99 60.63 19.29 -75.10
N LEU A 100 61.47 18.44 -74.49
CA LEU A 100 62.92 18.66 -74.45
C LEU A 100 63.52 18.46 -75.85
N ASP A 101 63.15 17.37 -76.51
CA ASP A 101 63.60 17.10 -77.88
C ASP A 101 62.99 18.10 -78.86
N ALA A 102 61.76 18.56 -78.64
CA ALA A 102 61.17 19.65 -79.41
C ALA A 102 61.97 20.96 -79.31
N LYS A 103 62.38 21.37 -78.09
CA LYS A 103 63.26 22.55 -77.91
C LYS A 103 64.61 22.35 -78.57
N GLN A 104 65.13 21.13 -78.59
CA GLN A 104 66.41 20.81 -79.22
C GLN A 104 66.33 20.84 -80.75
N GLU A 105 65.23 20.35 -81.32
CA GLU A 105 64.98 20.38 -82.76
C GLU A 105 64.79 21.82 -83.25
N LEU A 106 64.11 22.69 -82.48
CA LEU A 106 63.94 24.13 -82.77
C LEU A 106 65.24 24.91 -82.97
N LYS A 107 66.37 24.46 -82.41
CA LYS A 107 67.67 25.11 -82.63
C LYS A 107 68.09 25.12 -84.10
N ASN A 108 67.57 24.18 -84.88
CA ASN A 108 67.85 24.05 -86.30
C ASN A 108 66.92 24.89 -87.19
N LEU A 109 65.94 25.61 -86.61
CA LEU A 109 65.06 26.52 -87.33
C LEU A 109 65.78 27.86 -87.58
N SER A 110 65.89 28.26 -88.85
CA SER A 110 66.58 29.48 -89.25
C SER A 110 65.75 30.76 -89.10
N ASN A 111 64.43 30.65 -88.93
CA ASN A 111 63.54 31.81 -88.72
C ASN A 111 63.35 32.08 -87.22
N GLU A 112 64.00 33.14 -86.72
CA GLU A 112 63.99 33.48 -85.30
C GLU A 112 62.61 33.91 -84.76
N LYS A 113 61.73 34.54 -85.57
CA LYS A 113 60.37 34.91 -85.12
C LYS A 113 59.48 33.69 -84.92
N GLU A 114 59.60 32.73 -85.82
CA GLU A 114 58.87 31.46 -85.73
C GLU A 114 59.41 30.58 -84.61
N LYS A 115 60.72 30.59 -84.39
CA LYS A 115 61.39 29.90 -83.29
C LYS A 115 60.97 30.47 -81.93
N ASP A 116 60.85 31.79 -81.81
CA ASP A 116 60.30 32.45 -80.63
C ASP A 116 58.84 32.03 -80.38
N TYR A 117 57.99 32.05 -81.42
CA TYR A 117 56.61 31.59 -81.32
C TYR A 117 56.50 30.14 -80.84
N LEU A 118 57.25 29.22 -81.45
CA LEU A 118 57.24 27.79 -81.07
C LEU A 118 57.85 27.54 -79.69
N ASN A 119 58.83 28.34 -79.25
CA ASN A 119 59.32 28.25 -77.88
C ASN A 119 58.26 28.67 -76.85
N LYS A 120 57.53 29.75 -77.11
CA LYS A 120 56.43 30.16 -76.23
C LYS A 120 55.31 29.13 -76.22
N VAL A 121 55.02 28.48 -77.35
CA VAL A 121 54.14 27.31 -77.44
C VAL A 121 54.65 26.21 -76.51
N ILE A 122 55.93 25.82 -76.58
CA ILE A 122 56.48 24.78 -75.71
C ILE A 122 56.41 25.19 -74.22
N ASP A 123 56.60 26.47 -73.89
CA ASP A 123 56.51 26.95 -72.52
C ASP A 123 55.08 26.83 -71.97
N VAL A 124 54.04 27.11 -72.78
CA VAL A 124 52.64 26.83 -72.42
C VAL A 124 52.44 25.35 -72.14
N PHE A 125 52.93 24.47 -73.00
CA PHE A 125 52.85 23.01 -72.80
C PHE A 125 53.61 22.55 -71.54
N SER A 126 54.72 23.21 -71.20
CA SER A 126 55.47 22.89 -69.98
C SER A 126 54.68 23.22 -68.72
N VAL A 127 53.90 24.31 -68.72
CA VAL A 127 53.00 24.67 -67.61
C VAL A 127 51.78 23.73 -67.58
N LEU A 128 51.21 23.35 -68.73
CA LEU A 128 50.13 22.36 -68.79
C LEU A 128 50.53 21.04 -68.09
N ARG A 129 51.78 20.60 -68.24
CA ARG A 129 52.30 19.40 -67.56
C ARG A 129 52.40 19.52 -66.03
N THR A 130 52.46 20.73 -65.50
CA THR A 130 52.48 20.92 -64.03
C THR A 130 51.10 20.78 -63.40
N GLY A 131 50.03 20.72 -64.20
CA GLY A 131 48.65 20.71 -63.72
C GLY A 131 48.10 22.10 -63.41
N ASP A 132 48.89 23.17 -63.56
CA ASP A 132 48.46 24.55 -63.37
C ASP A 132 47.80 25.10 -64.65
N TYR A 133 46.60 24.61 -64.95
CA TYR A 133 45.88 24.92 -66.19
C TYR A 133 45.50 26.40 -66.31
N GLN A 134 45.19 27.06 -65.18
CA GLN A 134 44.92 28.49 -65.14
C GLN A 134 46.14 29.30 -65.57
N LYS A 135 47.32 28.94 -65.06
CA LYS A 135 48.58 29.58 -65.46
C LYS A 135 48.97 29.26 -66.90
N ALA A 136 48.69 28.06 -67.38
CA ALA A 136 48.94 27.68 -68.77
C ALA A 136 48.06 28.47 -69.76
N ILE A 137 46.76 28.61 -69.45
CA ILE A 137 45.84 29.43 -70.24
C ILE A 137 46.30 30.89 -70.25
N LYS A 138 46.62 31.45 -69.08
CA LYS A 138 47.13 32.82 -68.96
C LYS A 138 48.41 33.01 -69.78
N LEU A 139 49.37 32.11 -69.65
CA LEU A 139 50.62 32.15 -70.42
C LEU A 139 50.39 32.04 -71.92
N SER A 140 49.40 31.25 -72.35
CA SER A 140 49.02 31.10 -73.76
C SER A 140 48.39 32.39 -74.32
N LEU A 141 47.53 33.04 -73.55
CA LEU A 141 46.89 34.30 -73.91
C LEU A 141 47.88 35.47 -73.92
N ASP A 142 48.72 35.60 -72.88
CA ASP A 142 49.76 36.64 -72.75
C ASP A 142 50.76 36.59 -73.91
N ASN A 143 50.97 35.41 -74.48
CA ASN A 143 51.85 35.21 -75.64
C ASN A 143 51.09 35.18 -76.99
N HIS A 144 49.78 35.42 -77.00
CA HIS A 144 48.89 35.38 -78.17
C HIS A 144 48.95 34.06 -78.97
N ILE A 145 49.03 32.93 -78.26
CA ILE A 145 49.22 31.57 -78.83
C ILE A 145 47.89 30.82 -79.01
N SER A 146 46.92 31.04 -78.12
CA SER A 146 45.60 30.44 -78.20
C SER A 146 44.56 31.47 -78.60
N SER A 147 43.49 31.02 -79.25
CA SER A 147 42.28 31.82 -79.45
C SER A 147 41.02 31.16 -78.91
N ASN A 148 41.07 29.96 -78.31
CA ASN A 148 39.86 29.24 -77.90
C ASN A 148 40.17 28.17 -76.83
N ALA A 149 39.37 28.15 -75.76
CA ALA A 149 39.34 27.07 -74.78
C ALA A 149 37.92 26.49 -74.72
N ILE A 150 37.79 25.19 -74.89
CA ILE A 150 36.48 24.51 -74.93
C ILE A 150 36.23 23.90 -73.54
N LEU A 151 35.07 24.16 -72.96
CA LEU A 151 34.69 23.60 -71.67
C LEU A 151 33.68 22.46 -71.89
N SER A 152 34.00 21.26 -71.40
CA SER A 152 33.11 20.09 -71.40
C SER A 152 32.65 19.78 -69.97
N TYR A 153 31.41 19.32 -69.80
CA TYR A 153 30.89 18.87 -68.50
C TYR A 153 30.48 17.39 -68.60
N SER A 154 30.73 16.58 -67.57
CA SER A 154 30.66 15.11 -67.67
C SER A 154 29.37 14.44 -67.19
N GLU A 155 28.36 15.16 -66.69
CA GLU A 155 27.07 14.49 -66.38
C GLU A 155 26.04 14.61 -67.50
N THR A 156 26.17 15.60 -68.38
CA THR A 156 25.42 15.70 -69.63
C THR A 156 26.43 15.98 -70.73
N ASN A 157 26.59 15.07 -71.70
CA ASN A 157 27.56 15.13 -72.82
C ASN A 157 27.49 16.39 -73.74
N GLU A 158 26.95 17.51 -73.28
CA GLU A 158 26.95 18.79 -73.97
C GLU A 158 28.29 19.50 -73.81
N LYS A 159 28.99 19.70 -74.94
CA LYS A 159 30.21 20.51 -75.01
C LYS A 159 29.82 21.96 -75.29
N VAL A 160 30.19 22.88 -74.42
CA VAL A 160 29.92 24.31 -74.61
C VAL A 160 31.22 24.99 -75.05
N ASN A 161 31.21 25.56 -76.25
CA ASN A 161 32.37 26.27 -76.79
C ASN A 161 32.38 27.72 -76.27
N TYR A 162 33.43 28.11 -75.56
CA TYR A 162 33.65 29.50 -75.15
C TYR A 162 34.82 30.10 -75.93
N ASP A 163 34.60 31.29 -76.50
CA ASP A 163 35.63 32.06 -77.19
C ASP A 163 36.10 33.17 -76.24
N PHE A 164 37.27 32.97 -75.62
CA PHE A 164 37.77 33.82 -74.54
C PHE A 164 38.30 35.19 -75.04
N GLU A 165 38.18 35.51 -76.32
CA GLU A 165 38.55 36.85 -76.84
C GLU A 165 37.66 37.99 -76.30
N THR A 166 36.52 37.72 -75.62
CA THR A 166 35.59 38.78 -75.17
C THR A 166 35.15 38.83 -73.70
N TYR A 167 35.51 37.88 -72.84
CA TYR A 167 35.14 37.94 -71.41
C TYR A 167 36.30 37.52 -70.51
N TRP A 168 36.74 38.46 -69.66
CA TRP A 168 37.95 38.35 -68.83
C TRP A 168 37.71 37.81 -67.41
N ASP A 169 36.50 37.34 -67.10
CA ASP A 169 36.22 36.81 -65.77
C ASP A 169 36.19 35.29 -65.76
N VAL A 170 37.16 34.73 -65.04
CA VAL A 170 37.20 33.33 -64.58
C VAL A 170 35.96 32.99 -63.72
N GLU A 171 35.07 33.95 -63.46
CA GLU A 171 33.86 33.84 -62.66
C GLU A 171 32.58 33.43 -63.43
N HIS A 172 32.57 33.43 -64.78
CA HIS A 172 31.41 32.96 -65.55
C HIS A 172 31.40 31.42 -65.70
N ILE A 173 31.28 30.74 -64.56
CA ILE A 173 30.75 29.36 -64.52
C ILE A 173 29.24 29.49 -64.78
N PRO A 174 28.61 28.66 -65.65
CA PRO A 174 27.16 28.65 -65.80
C PRO A 174 26.49 28.62 -64.43
N ASP A 175 25.40 29.37 -64.21
CA ASP A 175 24.63 29.41 -62.95
C ASP A 175 23.99 28.06 -62.54
N PHE A 176 24.40 26.96 -63.18
CA PHE A 176 23.85 25.65 -62.96
C PHE A 176 24.44 25.00 -61.72
N GLU A 177 23.53 24.59 -60.83
CA GLU A 177 23.80 23.80 -59.62
C GLU A 177 24.73 24.41 -58.56
N LYS A 178 24.98 25.72 -58.58
CA LYS A 178 25.66 26.46 -57.47
C LYS A 178 25.06 26.19 -56.09
N ASN A 179 23.84 25.67 -56.04
CA ASN A 179 23.12 25.34 -54.83
C ASN A 179 23.46 23.95 -54.26
N TYR A 180 23.99 23.04 -55.07
CA TYR A 180 24.22 21.63 -54.70
C TYR A 180 25.69 21.21 -54.79
N TYR A 181 26.49 21.85 -55.64
CA TYR A 181 27.91 21.54 -55.80
C TYR A 181 28.77 22.80 -55.87
N ASP A 182 29.94 22.74 -55.23
CA ASP A 182 30.97 23.76 -55.23
C ASP A 182 32.01 23.48 -56.34
N PHE A 183 32.39 24.51 -57.09
CA PHE A 183 33.47 24.40 -58.07
C PHE A 183 34.84 24.35 -57.38
N THR A 184 35.63 23.30 -57.66
CA THR A 184 36.92 23.04 -56.98
C THR A 184 38.13 23.05 -57.90
N GLY A 185 37.95 23.28 -59.19
CA GLY A 185 39.04 23.39 -60.16
C GLY A 185 38.70 22.83 -61.53
N TRP A 186 39.71 22.77 -62.40
CA TRP A 186 39.59 22.25 -63.76
C TRP A 186 40.40 20.95 -63.92
N ILE A 187 39.90 20.02 -64.74
CA ILE A 187 40.61 18.81 -65.17
C ILE A 187 40.88 18.94 -66.67
N LEU A 188 42.07 18.54 -67.13
CA LEU A 188 42.41 18.58 -68.56
C LEU A 188 41.76 17.42 -69.32
N ASP A 189 40.85 17.72 -70.23
CA ASP A 189 40.14 16.79 -71.13
C ASP A 189 40.78 16.80 -72.55
N GLY A 190 42.10 16.95 -72.58
CA GLY A 190 42.93 16.97 -73.78
C GLY A 190 43.21 18.37 -74.35
N TYR A 191 44.16 18.44 -75.28
CA TYR A 191 44.50 19.63 -76.04
C TYR A 191 44.93 19.21 -77.45
N TYR A 192 44.87 20.14 -78.40
CA TYR A 192 45.43 19.91 -79.74
C TYR A 192 45.88 21.23 -80.39
N PHE A 193 46.80 21.10 -81.35
CA PHE A 193 47.32 22.22 -82.13
C PHE A 193 46.85 22.12 -83.58
N GLU A 194 46.14 23.13 -84.06
CA GLU A 194 45.64 23.20 -85.43
C GLU A 194 45.67 24.65 -85.93
N ASN A 195 46.05 24.87 -87.19
CA ASN A 195 46.07 26.21 -87.82
C ASN A 195 46.80 27.29 -87.00
N ASN A 196 47.98 26.95 -86.47
CA ASN A 196 48.80 27.80 -85.59
C ASN A 196 48.15 28.18 -84.25
N LYS A 197 47.10 27.51 -83.79
CA LYS A 197 46.41 27.79 -82.52
C LYS A 197 46.36 26.55 -81.63
N ILE A 198 46.56 26.73 -80.33
CA ILE A 198 46.33 25.68 -79.33
C ILE A 198 44.88 25.76 -78.85
N THR A 199 44.15 24.65 -78.90
CA THR A 199 42.86 24.46 -78.22
C THR A 199 43.07 23.58 -76.99
N ILE A 200 42.58 24.04 -75.83
CA ILE A 200 42.62 23.32 -74.56
C ILE A 200 41.19 22.96 -74.17
N ASN A 201 40.92 21.67 -73.93
CA ASN A 201 39.64 21.21 -73.41
C ASN A 201 39.75 21.03 -71.89
N LEU A 202 38.84 21.63 -71.13
CA LEU A 202 38.80 21.46 -69.68
C LEU A 202 37.44 20.97 -69.22
N GLU A 203 37.46 20.12 -68.21
CA GLU A 203 36.28 19.65 -67.49
C GLU A 203 36.20 20.29 -66.10
N ALA A 204 35.02 20.78 -65.72
CA ALA A 204 34.82 21.37 -64.40
C ALA A 204 34.82 20.28 -63.32
N LYS A 205 35.70 20.43 -62.32
CA LYS A 205 35.72 19.56 -61.14
C LYS A 205 34.80 20.12 -60.06
N LEU A 206 33.65 19.48 -59.87
CA LEU A 206 32.71 19.83 -58.82
C LEU A 206 32.91 18.95 -57.57
N SER A 207 32.64 19.52 -56.40
CA SER A 207 32.53 18.78 -55.14
C SER A 207 31.15 19.04 -54.54
N PRO A 208 30.45 18.03 -54.01
CA PRO A 208 29.11 18.23 -53.49
C PRO A 208 29.15 19.13 -52.25
N THR A 209 28.20 20.07 -52.17
CA THR A 209 28.09 21.01 -51.06
C THR A 209 27.89 20.23 -49.77
N GLN A 210 28.74 20.52 -48.78
CA GLN A 210 28.71 19.89 -47.48
C GLN A 210 27.91 20.73 -46.50
N TYR A 211 27.04 20.09 -45.73
CA TYR A 211 26.30 20.74 -44.65
C TYR A 211 26.30 19.88 -43.38
N LYS A 212 26.06 20.53 -42.24
CA LYS A 212 26.03 19.90 -40.92
C LYS A 212 24.61 19.71 -40.43
N ILE A 213 24.31 18.52 -39.92
CA ILE A 213 23.12 18.33 -39.07
C ILE A 213 23.57 18.37 -37.62
N VAL A 214 22.95 19.24 -36.84
CA VAL A 214 23.18 19.41 -35.39
C VAL A 214 21.95 18.87 -34.66
N TYR A 215 22.15 17.80 -33.90
CA TYR A 215 21.12 17.21 -33.05
C TYR A 215 21.16 17.83 -31.65
N LYS A 216 20.11 18.54 -31.27
CA LYS A 216 19.91 19.08 -29.92
C LYS A 216 18.98 18.19 -29.12
N TYR A 217 19.48 17.63 -28.03
CA TYR A 217 18.69 16.88 -27.06
C TYR A 217 19.24 17.11 -25.65
N GLU A 218 18.38 17.05 -24.64
CA GLU A 218 18.78 17.19 -23.25
C GLU A 218 19.21 15.82 -22.69
N GLU A 219 20.52 15.64 -22.49
CA GLU A 219 21.08 14.77 -21.45
C GLU A 219 21.85 15.71 -20.51
N ASP A 220 21.42 15.83 -19.25
CA ASP A 220 22.12 16.53 -18.18
C ASP A 220 22.48 18.02 -18.41
N SER A 221 21.46 18.85 -18.63
CA SER A 221 21.51 20.33 -18.46
C SER A 221 22.51 21.11 -19.33
N ILE A 222 23.11 20.49 -20.35
CA ILE A 222 23.92 21.18 -21.36
C ILE A 222 23.45 20.65 -22.71
N TYR A 223 22.98 21.53 -23.60
CA TYR A 223 22.80 21.19 -25.01
C TYR A 223 24.19 20.81 -25.56
N SER A 224 24.53 19.54 -25.53
CA SER A 224 25.81 19.09 -26.08
C SER A 224 25.67 19.03 -27.59
N ASP A 225 26.41 19.88 -28.31
CA ASP A 225 26.59 19.80 -29.77
C ASP A 225 27.38 18.52 -30.12
N LYS A 226 26.81 17.33 -29.86
CA LYS A 226 27.60 16.10 -29.78
C LYS A 226 27.62 15.27 -31.05
N PHE A 227 26.70 15.52 -31.98
CA PHE A 227 26.68 14.83 -33.28
C PHE A 227 26.60 15.84 -34.40
N ILE A 228 27.75 16.35 -34.82
CA ILE A 228 27.90 17.01 -36.12
C ILE A 228 28.23 15.91 -37.12
N LYS A 229 27.27 15.55 -37.97
CA LYS A 229 27.56 14.73 -39.14
C LYS A 229 27.55 15.65 -40.36
N VAL A 230 28.63 15.57 -41.12
CA VAL A 230 28.77 16.25 -42.40
C VAL A 230 28.12 15.34 -43.44
N TYR A 231 27.14 15.89 -44.13
CA TYR A 231 26.45 15.24 -45.24
C TYR A 231 26.64 16.06 -46.49
N ASP A 232 26.44 15.40 -47.62
CA ASP A 232 26.46 16.05 -48.92
C ASP A 232 25.14 15.80 -49.65
N VAL A 233 24.90 16.55 -50.71
CA VAL A 233 23.65 16.50 -51.49
C VAL A 233 23.40 15.17 -52.19
N ASN A 234 24.43 14.33 -52.33
CA ASN A 234 24.32 12.99 -52.92
C ASN A 234 23.91 11.93 -51.88
N THR A 235 23.86 12.30 -50.60
CA THR A 235 23.43 11.40 -49.53
C THR A 235 21.97 11.01 -49.74
N GLU A 236 21.69 9.71 -49.81
CA GLU A 236 20.32 9.20 -49.89
C GLU A 236 19.51 9.55 -48.62
N ALA A 237 18.19 9.64 -48.75
CA ALA A 237 17.31 9.88 -47.61
C ALA A 237 17.46 8.78 -46.54
N PHE A 238 17.55 9.18 -45.27
CA PHE A 238 17.81 8.26 -44.17
C PHE A 238 16.88 8.50 -42.97
N SER A 239 16.73 7.48 -42.14
CA SER A 239 15.99 7.58 -40.87
C SER A 239 16.85 8.29 -39.83
N LEU A 240 16.26 9.26 -39.14
CA LEU A 240 16.91 9.96 -38.06
C LEU A 240 17.09 9.04 -36.84
N PRO A 241 18.12 9.25 -36.01
CA PRO A 241 18.37 8.42 -34.85
C PRO A 241 17.16 8.44 -33.91
N PHE A 242 16.84 7.26 -33.36
CA PHE A 242 15.83 7.10 -32.33
C PHE A 242 16.47 7.38 -30.96
N LEU A 243 15.78 8.15 -30.11
CA LEU A 243 16.20 8.42 -28.75
C LEU A 243 15.29 7.73 -27.74
N SER A 244 15.87 7.26 -26.64
CA SER A 244 15.13 6.75 -25.49
C SER A 244 15.30 7.70 -24.32
N LYS A 245 14.19 8.12 -23.72
CA LYS A 245 14.16 8.93 -22.49
C LYS A 245 13.13 8.31 -21.55
N LYS A 246 13.59 7.85 -20.38
CA LYS A 246 12.74 7.15 -19.39
C LYS A 246 11.51 7.99 -19.04
N GLY A 247 10.30 7.41 -19.12
CA GLY A 247 9.03 8.11 -18.85
C GLY A 247 8.49 8.97 -19.99
N TYR A 248 9.18 9.01 -21.15
CA TYR A 248 8.77 9.80 -22.31
C TYR A 248 8.77 8.94 -23.59
N GLU A 249 7.82 9.23 -24.48
CA GLU A 249 7.75 8.69 -25.82
C GLU A 249 8.46 9.65 -26.79
N PHE A 250 9.42 9.15 -27.57
CA PHE A 250 10.09 9.94 -28.59
C PHE A 250 9.22 10.08 -29.85
N LYS A 251 8.83 11.31 -30.16
CA LYS A 251 7.96 11.61 -31.33
C LYS A 251 8.74 11.89 -32.61
N GLY A 252 10.04 12.18 -32.51
CA GLY A 252 10.91 12.52 -33.62
C GLY A 252 11.68 13.80 -33.37
N TRP A 253 12.19 14.40 -34.44
CA TRP A 253 13.01 15.59 -34.41
C TRP A 253 12.23 16.79 -34.95
N ARG A 254 12.21 17.89 -34.22
CA ARG A 254 11.60 19.15 -34.64
C ARG A 254 12.52 19.89 -35.59
N TYR A 255 11.97 20.27 -36.74
CA TYR A 255 12.55 21.20 -37.69
C TYR A 255 11.51 22.28 -38.02
N GLY A 256 11.75 23.51 -37.58
CA GLY A 256 10.74 24.57 -37.62
C GLY A 256 9.47 24.14 -36.87
N ASN A 257 8.33 24.11 -37.57
CA ASN A 257 7.02 23.72 -37.01
C ASN A 257 6.64 22.25 -37.24
N LYS A 258 7.53 21.44 -37.82
CA LYS A 258 7.25 20.03 -38.14
C LYS A 258 8.08 19.10 -37.26
N ILE A 259 7.52 17.92 -36.99
CA ILE A 259 8.26 16.79 -36.40
C ILE A 259 8.54 15.79 -37.52
N ILE A 260 9.81 15.43 -37.69
CA ILE A 260 10.30 14.53 -38.73
C ILE A 260 11.02 13.34 -38.10
N THR A 261 10.92 12.18 -38.74
CA THR A 261 11.63 10.93 -38.35
C THR A 261 12.56 10.45 -39.46
N LYS A 262 12.46 11.05 -40.65
CA LYS A 262 13.33 10.84 -41.80
C LYS A 262 13.86 12.17 -42.27
N PHE A 263 15.08 12.16 -42.81
CA PHE A 263 15.74 13.33 -43.34
C PHE A 263 16.10 13.10 -44.80
N ASN A 264 15.75 14.05 -45.67
CA ASN A 264 16.07 14.03 -47.09
C ASN A 264 17.09 15.14 -47.40
N PRO A 265 18.37 14.82 -47.59
CA PRO A 265 19.44 15.76 -47.91
C PRO A 265 19.13 16.77 -49.00
N GLN A 266 18.45 16.35 -50.07
CA GLN A 266 18.19 17.19 -51.24
C GLN A 266 17.23 18.37 -50.96
N GLU A 267 16.51 18.32 -49.84
CA GLU A 267 15.60 19.39 -49.39
C GLU A 267 16.33 20.50 -48.60
N TYR A 268 17.60 20.30 -48.23
CA TYR A 268 18.33 21.18 -47.32
C TYR A 268 19.74 21.50 -47.84
N LEU A 269 20.04 22.78 -48.03
CA LEU A 269 21.31 23.26 -48.62
C LEU A 269 22.20 24.04 -47.64
N LYS A 270 21.90 23.94 -46.35
CA LYS A 270 22.58 24.66 -45.27
C LYS A 270 22.50 23.86 -43.98
N ASP A 271 23.30 24.25 -43.00
CA ASP A 271 23.30 23.63 -41.68
C ASP A 271 21.89 23.56 -41.09
N VAL A 272 21.52 22.37 -40.60
CA VAL A 272 20.20 22.08 -40.03
C VAL A 272 20.34 21.77 -38.54
N VAL A 273 19.54 22.46 -37.73
CA VAL A 273 19.39 22.16 -36.31
C VAL A 273 18.09 21.38 -36.10
N LEU A 274 18.20 20.22 -35.47
CA LEU A 274 17.09 19.33 -35.14
C LEU A 274 16.98 19.20 -33.63
N GLU A 275 15.79 19.44 -33.08
CA GLU A 275 15.53 19.37 -31.64
C GLU A 275 14.70 18.13 -31.29
N ALA A 276 15.12 17.35 -30.31
CA ALA A 276 14.38 16.15 -29.92
C ALA A 276 12.99 16.48 -29.33
N CYS A 277 11.94 15.86 -29.85
CA CYS A 277 10.58 15.99 -29.32
C CYS A 277 10.19 14.75 -28.51
N PHE A 278 9.90 14.98 -27.23
CA PHE A 278 9.42 13.96 -26.30
C PHE A 278 8.01 14.30 -25.83
N GLN A 279 7.15 13.28 -25.72
CA GLN A 279 5.85 13.37 -25.09
C GLN A 279 5.89 12.57 -23.79
N ILE A 280 5.47 13.16 -22.67
CA ILE A 280 5.40 12.43 -21.40
C ILE A 280 4.39 11.29 -21.47
N ILE A 281 4.76 10.11 -20.97
CA ILE A 281 3.87 8.95 -20.93
C ILE A 281 3.07 8.98 -19.63
N ASN A 282 1.76 8.73 -19.75
CA ASN A 282 0.88 8.54 -18.60
C ASN A 282 0.70 7.03 -18.36
N TYR A 283 1.01 6.58 -17.14
CA TYR A 283 0.92 5.20 -16.69
C TYR A 283 -0.31 5.01 -15.81
N SER A 284 -1.02 3.88 -15.94
CA SER A 284 -2.22 3.60 -15.16
C SER A 284 -1.92 2.90 -13.84
N ILE A 285 -2.79 3.12 -12.85
CA ILE A 285 -2.85 2.37 -11.59
C ILE A 285 -4.25 1.78 -11.49
N THR A 286 -4.34 0.46 -11.33
CA THR A 286 -5.61 -0.24 -11.11
C THR A 286 -5.60 -0.87 -9.73
N TYR A 287 -6.64 -0.60 -8.93
CA TYR A 287 -6.75 -1.10 -7.56
C TYR A 287 -7.70 -2.29 -7.49
N ASN A 288 -7.18 -3.46 -7.15
CA ASN A 288 -7.97 -4.61 -6.71
C ASN A 288 -8.08 -4.58 -5.18
N LEU A 289 -9.25 -4.19 -4.70
CA LEU A 289 -9.49 -3.95 -3.28
C LEU A 289 -9.80 -5.23 -2.49
N ASN A 290 -9.89 -6.40 -3.13
CA ASN A 290 -10.22 -7.67 -2.49
C ASN A 290 -11.47 -7.56 -1.57
N GLY A 291 -12.51 -6.87 -2.06
CA GLY A 291 -13.76 -6.64 -1.33
C GLY A 291 -13.80 -5.39 -0.43
N GLY A 292 -12.74 -4.57 -0.40
CA GLY A 292 -12.74 -3.26 0.26
C GLY A 292 -13.25 -2.11 -0.63
N ILE A 293 -13.17 -0.88 -0.11
CA ILE A 293 -13.53 0.39 -0.75
C ILE A 293 -12.27 1.24 -0.87
N ASN A 294 -12.00 1.79 -2.07
CA ASN A 294 -10.80 2.58 -2.29
C ASN A 294 -10.88 3.92 -1.56
N ASN A 295 -9.71 4.47 -1.24
CA ASN A 295 -9.64 5.84 -0.78
C ASN A 295 -9.88 6.80 -1.96
N PRO A 296 -10.79 7.78 -1.87
CA PRO A 296 -11.08 8.71 -2.97
C PRO A 296 -9.91 9.63 -3.33
N LYS A 297 -8.86 9.71 -2.48
CA LYS A 297 -7.63 10.46 -2.77
C LYS A 297 -6.62 9.69 -3.63
N ASN A 298 -6.83 8.39 -3.85
CA ASN A 298 -5.97 7.60 -4.71
C ASN A 298 -6.17 8.00 -6.18
N VAL A 299 -5.07 8.15 -6.91
CA VAL A 299 -5.06 8.48 -8.34
C VAL A 299 -5.05 7.20 -9.18
N ASP A 300 -5.68 7.25 -10.36
CA ASP A 300 -5.75 6.11 -11.29
C ASP A 300 -4.68 6.17 -12.40
N SER A 301 -3.88 7.24 -12.44
CA SER A 301 -2.75 7.37 -13.36
C SER A 301 -1.68 8.32 -12.86
N TYR A 302 -0.48 8.21 -13.40
CA TYR A 302 0.67 9.05 -13.06
C TYR A 302 1.68 9.18 -14.21
N THR A 303 2.53 10.20 -14.12
CA THR A 303 3.68 10.44 -14.99
C THR A 303 4.98 10.36 -14.18
N ILE A 304 6.13 10.24 -14.86
CA ILE A 304 7.45 10.17 -14.20
C ILE A 304 7.77 11.38 -13.29
N ASN A 305 7.11 12.52 -13.50
CA ASN A 305 7.33 13.74 -12.72
C ASN A 305 6.45 13.83 -11.46
N ASP A 306 5.50 12.90 -11.27
CA ASP A 306 4.57 12.95 -10.13
C ASP A 306 5.19 12.39 -8.86
N ASN A 307 4.66 12.82 -7.70
CA ASN A 307 4.96 12.22 -6.42
C ASN A 307 3.81 11.27 -6.03
N LEU A 308 4.04 9.96 -6.16
CA LEU A 308 3.02 8.95 -5.87
C LEU A 308 2.84 8.76 -4.37
N THR A 309 1.63 9.03 -3.88
CA THR A 309 1.21 8.72 -2.51
C THR A 309 -0.06 7.89 -2.58
N LEU A 310 0.01 6.69 -2.00
CA LEU A 310 -1.16 5.80 -1.88
C LEU A 310 -1.75 5.92 -0.49
N TYR A 311 -3.05 6.18 -0.44
CA TYR A 311 -3.84 6.26 0.78
C TYR A 311 -4.49 4.90 1.08
N ALA A 312 -4.60 4.60 2.37
CA ALA A 312 -5.20 3.35 2.83
C ALA A 312 -6.68 3.26 2.39
N PRO A 313 -7.08 2.17 1.71
CA PRO A 313 -8.49 1.84 1.49
C PRO A 313 -9.13 1.34 2.80
N THR A 314 -10.45 1.15 2.79
CA THR A 314 -11.20 0.61 3.95
C THR A 314 -11.87 -0.72 3.63
N LYS A 315 -11.99 -1.60 4.62
CA LYS A 315 -12.75 -2.84 4.54
C LYS A 315 -13.29 -3.18 5.93
N GLU A 316 -14.60 -3.30 6.04
CA GLU A 316 -15.27 -3.57 7.32
C GLU A 316 -14.74 -4.85 7.97
N GLY A 317 -14.30 -4.76 9.22
CA GLY A 317 -13.73 -5.87 9.99
C GLY A 317 -12.28 -6.27 9.66
N TYR A 318 -11.57 -5.49 8.84
CA TYR A 318 -10.17 -5.75 8.49
C TYR A 318 -9.31 -4.49 8.61
N ALA A 319 -8.05 -4.67 9.03
CA ALA A 319 -7.02 -3.65 8.99
C ALA A 319 -6.26 -3.70 7.67
N PHE A 320 -6.01 -2.53 7.06
CA PHE A 320 -5.19 -2.43 5.86
C PHE A 320 -3.71 -2.59 6.20
N LYS A 321 -3.03 -3.59 5.62
CA LYS A 321 -1.60 -3.85 5.84
C LYS A 321 -0.70 -3.18 4.81
N GLY A 322 -1.21 -2.99 3.58
CA GLY A 322 -0.48 -2.37 2.47
C GLY A 322 -0.87 -2.95 1.11
N TRP A 323 -0.09 -2.64 0.08
CA TRP A 323 -0.35 -3.04 -1.31
C TRP A 323 0.60 -4.16 -1.75
N SER A 324 0.16 -4.99 -2.70
CA SER A 324 0.97 -6.00 -3.41
C SER A 324 0.80 -5.86 -4.92
N LEU A 325 1.77 -6.35 -5.71
CA LEU A 325 1.65 -6.48 -7.18
C LEU A 325 0.97 -7.80 -7.59
N THR A 326 0.75 -8.71 -6.65
CA THR A 326 0.17 -10.03 -6.85
C THR A 326 -1.02 -10.25 -5.91
N ASN A 327 -1.91 -11.17 -6.28
CA ASN A 327 -3.05 -11.54 -5.44
C ASN A 327 -2.69 -12.53 -4.30
N ASP A 328 -1.42 -12.61 -3.91
CA ASP A 328 -0.95 -13.59 -2.90
C ASP A 328 -1.19 -13.13 -1.45
N GLN A 329 -1.59 -11.88 -1.25
CA GLN A 329 -1.84 -11.25 0.06
C GLN A 329 -0.66 -11.28 1.05
N THR A 330 0.59 -11.41 0.59
CA THR A 330 1.75 -11.58 1.47
C THR A 330 2.87 -10.57 1.26
N HIS A 331 3.14 -10.17 0.01
CA HIS A 331 4.27 -9.29 -0.31
C HIS A 331 3.87 -7.81 -0.32
N LEU A 332 4.42 -7.03 0.62
CA LEU A 332 4.22 -5.58 0.66
C LEU A 332 5.17 -4.86 -0.28
N ILE A 333 4.64 -3.89 -1.02
CA ILE A 333 5.40 -3.07 -1.97
C ILE A 333 5.17 -1.58 -1.73
N ASN A 334 6.16 -0.79 -2.11
CA ASN A 334 6.02 0.65 -2.34
C ASN A 334 6.20 0.89 -3.85
N ILE A 335 5.38 1.75 -4.43
CA ILE A 335 5.51 2.16 -5.83
C ILE A 335 6.22 3.48 -5.96
N SER A 336 6.84 3.72 -7.11
CA SER A 336 7.51 4.98 -7.43
C SER A 336 7.12 5.45 -8.82
N ALA A 337 6.93 6.77 -8.99
CA ALA A 337 6.73 7.35 -10.31
C ALA A 337 7.91 7.07 -11.26
N GLN A 338 9.09 6.83 -10.68
CA GLN A 338 10.30 6.50 -11.42
C GLN A 338 10.27 5.09 -12.03
N ASP A 339 9.32 4.22 -11.68
CA ASP A 339 9.29 2.87 -12.25
C ASP A 339 8.79 2.87 -13.69
N CYS A 340 7.97 3.86 -14.09
CA CYS A 340 7.51 4.06 -15.46
C CYS A 340 6.79 2.82 -16.05
N VAL A 341 5.89 2.24 -15.26
CA VAL A 341 5.09 1.05 -15.60
C VAL A 341 3.64 1.19 -15.16
N ASN A 342 2.73 0.49 -15.82
CA ASN A 342 1.35 0.37 -15.32
C ASN A 342 1.33 -0.55 -14.10
N TYR A 343 0.61 -0.16 -13.05
CA TYR A 343 0.45 -0.97 -11.84
C TYR A 343 -0.93 -1.61 -11.75
N ILE A 344 -0.95 -2.86 -11.28
CA ILE A 344 -2.14 -3.50 -10.74
C ILE A 344 -1.83 -3.80 -9.27
N LEU A 345 -2.50 -3.10 -8.37
CA LEU A 345 -2.27 -3.17 -6.93
C LEU A 345 -3.36 -3.96 -6.25
N TYR A 346 -2.98 -4.91 -5.40
CA TYR A 346 -3.87 -5.73 -4.61
C TYR A 346 -3.80 -5.29 -3.15
N ALA A 347 -4.94 -4.93 -2.56
CA ALA A 347 -5.01 -4.56 -1.15
C ALA A 347 -4.81 -5.80 -0.26
N ILE A 348 -3.89 -5.69 0.70
CA ILE A 348 -3.63 -6.71 1.72
C ILE A 348 -4.37 -6.33 2.99
N TRP A 349 -5.17 -7.28 3.48
CA TRP A 349 -6.02 -7.12 4.64
C TRP A 349 -5.59 -8.08 5.73
N VAL A 350 -5.55 -7.62 6.97
CA VAL A 350 -5.35 -8.45 8.16
C VAL A 350 -6.61 -8.41 8.99
N LYS A 351 -7.06 -9.57 9.47
CA LYS A 351 -8.11 -9.65 10.48
C LYS A 351 -7.48 -9.32 11.83
N PRO A 352 -7.81 -8.18 12.48
CA PRO A 352 -7.38 -7.96 13.84
C PRO A 352 -7.97 -9.04 14.76
N GLN A 353 -7.21 -9.41 15.79
CA GLN A 353 -7.67 -10.22 16.90
C GLN A 353 -7.49 -9.40 18.16
N TYR A 354 -8.48 -9.47 19.05
CA TYR A 354 -8.49 -8.73 20.29
C TYR A 354 -8.41 -9.71 21.45
N SER A 355 -7.61 -9.36 22.45
CA SER A 355 -7.37 -10.17 23.64
C SER A 355 -8.40 -9.90 24.72
N ILE A 356 -8.72 -10.96 25.47
CA ILE A 356 -9.55 -10.89 26.67
C ILE A 356 -8.68 -11.32 27.85
N ASN A 357 -8.45 -10.38 28.75
CA ASN A 357 -7.74 -10.62 29.99
C ASN A 357 -8.73 -10.84 31.13
N TYR A 358 -8.69 -12.01 31.76
CA TYR A 358 -9.57 -12.35 32.88
C TYR A 358 -8.86 -12.14 34.22
N VAL A 359 -9.27 -11.11 34.96
CA VAL A 359 -8.81 -10.85 36.33
C VAL A 359 -9.73 -11.60 37.30
N LEU A 360 -9.26 -12.78 37.70
CA LEU A 360 -10.08 -13.76 38.46
C LEU A 360 -10.23 -13.44 39.95
N ASN A 361 -9.50 -12.46 40.49
CA ASN A 361 -9.55 -12.09 41.91
C ASN A 361 -9.43 -13.30 42.87
N GLY A 362 -8.53 -14.22 42.55
CA GLY A 362 -8.25 -15.44 43.32
C GLY A 362 -9.07 -16.67 42.95
N GLY A 363 -9.91 -16.62 41.91
CA GLY A 363 -10.58 -17.80 41.33
C GLY A 363 -9.77 -18.48 40.21
N GLU A 364 -10.35 -19.53 39.62
CA GLU A 364 -9.88 -20.26 38.44
C GLU A 364 -10.85 -20.02 37.26
N ASN A 365 -10.32 -19.71 36.08
CA ASN A 365 -11.16 -19.44 34.91
C ASN A 365 -11.77 -20.71 34.34
N ASN A 366 -12.90 -20.56 33.66
CA ASN A 366 -13.44 -21.64 32.84
C ASN A 366 -12.51 -21.92 31.65
N LYS A 367 -12.08 -23.17 31.46
CA LYS A 367 -11.19 -23.57 30.36
C LYS A 367 -11.77 -23.36 28.96
N ASN A 368 -13.09 -23.19 28.86
CA ASN A 368 -13.79 -22.93 27.60
C ASN A 368 -14.04 -21.43 27.35
N ASN A 369 -13.62 -20.54 28.27
CA ASN A 369 -13.60 -19.11 27.96
C ASN A 369 -12.55 -18.83 26.88
N ILE A 370 -12.90 -17.97 25.93
CA ILE A 370 -12.00 -17.62 24.82
C ILE A 370 -11.05 -16.50 25.26
N GLU A 371 -9.80 -16.56 24.81
CA GLU A 371 -8.78 -15.53 25.12
C GLU A 371 -8.64 -14.50 24.01
N LEU A 372 -9.17 -14.82 22.82
CA LEU A 372 -9.10 -14.00 21.62
C LEU A 372 -10.46 -14.01 20.92
N PHE A 373 -10.91 -12.84 20.47
CA PHE A 373 -12.10 -12.72 19.63
C PHE A 373 -11.83 -11.88 18.37
N LYS A 374 -12.70 -12.03 17.37
CA LYS A 374 -12.60 -11.41 16.04
C LYS A 374 -13.89 -10.67 15.70
N PHE A 375 -13.80 -9.80 14.69
CA PHE A 375 -14.94 -9.03 14.21
C PHE A 375 -16.16 -9.88 13.79
N GLU A 376 -15.92 -11.08 13.27
CA GLU A 376 -16.96 -11.99 12.78
C GLU A 376 -17.72 -12.70 13.92
N ASP A 377 -17.21 -12.64 15.16
CA ASP A 377 -17.81 -13.28 16.33
C ASP A 377 -19.01 -12.42 16.80
N LYS A 378 -20.22 -12.82 16.40
CA LYS A 378 -21.43 -11.98 16.56
C LYS A 378 -21.84 -11.77 18.02
N LYS A 379 -21.70 -12.79 18.87
CA LYS A 379 -22.00 -12.74 20.30
C LYS A 379 -21.47 -14.01 20.96
N PHE A 380 -20.74 -13.88 22.06
CA PHE A 380 -20.33 -15.02 22.88
C PHE A 380 -20.56 -14.73 24.36
N THR A 381 -21.08 -15.74 25.06
CA THR A 381 -21.39 -15.69 26.48
C THR A 381 -20.14 -15.96 27.29
N LEU A 382 -19.91 -15.16 28.32
CA LEU A 382 -18.81 -15.37 29.25
C LEU A 382 -19.20 -16.46 30.25
N LEU A 383 -18.42 -17.54 30.31
CA LEU A 383 -18.67 -18.64 31.22
C LEU A 383 -18.20 -18.28 32.64
N GLU A 384 -18.91 -18.82 33.62
CA GLU A 384 -18.61 -18.59 35.03
C GLU A 384 -17.26 -19.23 35.41
N PRO A 385 -16.37 -18.50 36.08
CA PRO A 385 -15.19 -19.05 36.75
C PRO A 385 -15.60 -19.75 38.05
N THR A 386 -14.65 -20.43 38.71
CA THR A 386 -14.85 -21.09 40.00
C THR A 386 -13.91 -20.57 41.07
N LYS A 387 -14.38 -20.43 42.32
CA LYS A 387 -13.56 -20.07 43.49
C LYS A 387 -14.11 -20.78 44.72
N GLU A 388 -13.29 -21.59 45.39
CA GLU A 388 -13.68 -22.36 46.59
C GLU A 388 -14.23 -21.44 47.68
N ASP A 389 -15.39 -21.78 48.27
CA ASP A 389 -16.13 -20.99 49.28
C ASP A 389 -16.73 -19.66 48.80
N TYR A 390 -16.71 -19.36 47.50
CA TYR A 390 -17.29 -18.12 46.95
C TYR A 390 -18.27 -18.38 45.81
N LYS A 391 -19.36 -17.62 45.81
CA LYS A 391 -20.32 -17.53 44.73
C LYS A 391 -19.87 -16.47 43.72
N PHE A 392 -19.90 -16.82 42.44
CA PHE A 392 -19.67 -15.87 41.35
C PHE A 392 -20.88 -14.95 41.16
N LEU A 393 -20.65 -13.63 41.19
CA LEU A 393 -21.70 -12.62 41.02
C LEU A 393 -21.76 -12.03 39.59
N GLY A 394 -20.72 -12.24 38.78
CA GLY A 394 -20.64 -11.76 37.40
C GLY A 394 -19.27 -11.27 36.98
N TRP A 395 -19.12 -11.06 35.67
CA TRP A 395 -17.98 -10.38 35.06
C TRP A 395 -18.26 -8.87 34.99
N TYR A 396 -17.23 -8.07 35.19
CA TYR A 396 -17.31 -6.60 35.17
C TYR A 396 -16.19 -6.00 34.31
N LEU A 397 -16.43 -4.83 33.70
CA LEU A 397 -15.45 -4.12 32.89
C LEU A 397 -14.49 -3.23 33.71
N ASP A 398 -14.75 -3.10 35.01
CA ASP A 398 -13.98 -2.24 35.92
C ASP A 398 -13.71 -2.93 37.27
N GLU A 399 -12.62 -2.52 37.91
CA GLU A 399 -12.16 -3.03 39.21
C GLU A 399 -13.13 -2.73 40.37
N ASP A 400 -13.92 -1.65 40.25
CA ASP A 400 -14.90 -1.25 41.26
C ASP A 400 -16.24 -2.02 41.13
N PHE A 401 -16.34 -2.92 40.14
CA PHE A 401 -17.51 -3.74 39.85
C PHE A 401 -18.81 -2.95 39.61
N SER A 402 -18.72 -1.86 38.86
CA SER A 402 -19.86 -1.00 38.53
C SER A 402 -20.52 -1.35 37.19
N ASN A 403 -19.75 -1.84 36.21
CA ASN A 403 -20.22 -2.15 34.86
C ASN A 403 -20.24 -3.66 34.62
N LYS A 404 -21.36 -4.32 34.99
CA LYS A 404 -21.56 -5.76 34.79
C LYS A 404 -21.73 -6.09 33.31
N ILE A 405 -21.15 -7.21 32.88
CA ILE A 405 -21.26 -7.73 31.51
C ILE A 405 -21.49 -9.26 31.51
N GLU A 406 -22.34 -9.72 30.60
CA GLU A 406 -22.70 -11.16 30.47
C GLU A 406 -22.24 -11.77 29.15
N TYR A 407 -22.06 -10.93 28.13
CA TYR A 407 -21.64 -11.34 26.81
C TYR A 407 -20.76 -10.26 26.19
N LEU A 408 -19.90 -10.68 25.29
CA LEU A 408 -19.18 -9.81 24.40
C LEU A 408 -19.74 -9.95 22.99
N ASP A 409 -19.71 -8.85 22.25
CA ASP A 409 -20.10 -8.78 20.86
C ASP A 409 -19.07 -7.96 20.06
N ASN A 410 -19.32 -7.84 18.76
CA ASN A 410 -18.46 -7.12 17.85
C ASN A 410 -18.61 -5.58 17.92
N SER A 411 -19.26 -5.03 18.95
CA SER A 411 -19.21 -3.59 19.21
C SER A 411 -17.87 -3.16 19.82
N SER A 412 -17.19 -4.07 20.53
CA SER A 412 -15.96 -3.80 21.27
C SER A 412 -14.74 -4.23 20.44
N MET A 413 -14.25 -3.36 19.57
CA MET A 413 -13.10 -3.63 18.68
C MET A 413 -11.77 -3.26 19.32
N GLU A 414 -11.57 -3.71 20.56
CA GLU A 414 -10.38 -3.42 21.37
C GLU A 414 -10.10 -4.57 22.36
N ASP A 415 -8.91 -4.56 22.94
CA ASP A 415 -8.55 -5.50 24.02
C ASP A 415 -9.39 -5.21 25.26
N ILE A 416 -9.90 -6.26 25.91
CA ILE A 416 -10.85 -6.15 27.04
C ILE A 416 -10.24 -6.79 28.27
N THR A 417 -10.42 -6.15 29.43
CA THR A 417 -10.14 -6.76 30.74
C THR A 417 -11.46 -6.97 31.48
N LEU A 418 -11.66 -8.18 32.00
CA LEU A 418 -12.85 -8.59 32.73
C LEU A 418 -12.49 -8.98 34.17
N PHE A 419 -13.20 -8.41 35.14
CA PHE A 419 -12.99 -8.62 36.56
C PHE A 419 -14.09 -9.54 37.12
N ALA A 420 -13.69 -10.65 37.74
CA ALA A 420 -14.62 -11.55 38.41
C ALA A 420 -15.01 -11.00 39.78
N LYS A 421 -16.31 -10.82 40.01
CA LYS A 421 -16.86 -10.46 41.33
C LYS A 421 -17.31 -11.71 42.07
N TRP A 422 -16.96 -11.77 43.35
CA TRP A 422 -17.20 -12.90 44.23
C TRP A 422 -17.87 -12.44 45.51
N VAL A 423 -18.70 -13.31 46.09
CA VAL A 423 -19.21 -13.16 47.45
C VAL A 423 -19.00 -14.46 48.20
N LYS A 424 -18.60 -14.40 49.48
CA LYS A 424 -18.42 -15.61 50.29
C LYS A 424 -19.76 -16.32 50.47
N GLU A 425 -19.78 -17.64 50.22
CA GLU A 425 -21.02 -18.44 50.24
C GLU A 425 -21.61 -18.63 51.63
N TYR A 426 -20.93 -18.19 52.69
CA TYR A 426 -21.42 -18.32 54.06
C TYR A 426 -20.85 -17.24 54.98
N SER A 427 -21.62 -16.88 56.00
CA SER A 427 -21.15 -16.14 57.19
C SER A 427 -20.73 -17.15 58.25
N ASN A 428 -19.54 -17.02 58.84
CA ASN A 428 -19.14 -17.89 59.96
C ASN A 428 -19.80 -17.44 61.26
N VAL A 429 -20.07 -18.39 62.15
CA VAL A 429 -20.59 -18.14 63.50
C VAL A 429 -19.65 -18.79 64.50
N TYR A 430 -19.13 -17.98 65.42
CA TYR A 430 -18.22 -18.42 66.47
C TYR A 430 -18.92 -18.23 67.81
N TYR A 431 -18.92 -19.27 68.63
CA TYR A 431 -19.49 -19.25 69.98
C TYR A 431 -18.37 -19.27 71.01
N GLU A 432 -18.35 -18.27 71.88
CA GLU A 432 -17.48 -18.19 73.05
C GLU A 432 -18.27 -18.60 74.28
N LEU A 433 -17.79 -19.66 74.94
CA LEU A 433 -18.43 -20.32 76.07
C LEU A 433 -17.46 -20.37 77.25
N ASP A 434 -17.99 -20.23 78.46
CA ASP A 434 -17.25 -20.44 79.70
C ASP A 434 -16.75 -21.89 79.85
N GLU A 435 -15.79 -22.11 80.74
CA GLU A 435 -15.35 -23.44 81.12
C GLU A 435 -16.55 -24.30 81.60
N TYR A 436 -16.59 -25.56 81.16
CA TYR A 436 -17.65 -26.54 81.44
C TYR A 436 -19.03 -26.24 80.81
N ALA A 437 -19.20 -25.15 80.06
CA ALA A 437 -20.40 -24.93 79.27
C ALA A 437 -20.39 -25.75 77.96
N LEU A 438 -21.56 -26.24 77.55
CA LEU A 438 -21.77 -27.02 76.34
C LEU A 438 -22.68 -26.26 75.38
N ASN A 439 -22.24 -26.08 74.13
CA ASN A 439 -23.08 -25.46 73.12
C ASN A 439 -24.26 -26.37 72.77
N ASN A 440 -25.38 -25.77 72.38
CA ASN A 440 -26.49 -26.53 71.84
C ASN A 440 -26.13 -27.09 70.45
N PRO A 441 -26.28 -28.40 70.19
CA PRO A 441 -26.00 -28.98 68.87
C PRO A 441 -26.83 -28.40 67.72
N LYS A 442 -27.96 -27.73 68.02
CA LYS A 442 -28.78 -27.01 67.01
C LYS A 442 -28.16 -25.71 66.53
N ASN A 443 -27.17 -25.17 67.25
CA ASN A 443 -26.48 -23.95 66.86
C ASN A 443 -25.56 -24.22 65.65
N VAL A 444 -25.79 -23.49 64.57
CA VAL A 444 -25.01 -23.60 63.32
C VAL A 444 -23.67 -22.88 63.45
N ASN A 445 -22.63 -23.42 62.81
CA ASN A 445 -21.30 -22.78 62.73
C ASN A 445 -21.15 -21.87 61.49
N CYS A 446 -22.10 -21.93 60.56
CA CYS A 446 -22.14 -21.04 59.41
C CYS A 446 -23.58 -20.84 58.91
N ILE A 447 -23.80 -19.70 58.26
CA ILE A 447 -25.07 -19.35 57.62
C ILE A 447 -24.82 -19.26 56.12
N PRO A 448 -25.39 -20.15 55.29
CA PRO A 448 -25.21 -20.09 53.84
C PRO A 448 -25.81 -18.82 53.22
N TYR A 449 -25.23 -18.34 52.11
CA TYR A 449 -25.68 -17.18 51.33
C TYR A 449 -27.13 -17.30 50.85
N TYR A 450 -27.57 -18.53 50.56
CA TYR A 450 -28.92 -18.84 50.09
C TYR A 450 -29.93 -19.07 51.24
N GLU A 451 -29.52 -18.91 52.50
CA GLU A 451 -30.45 -18.95 53.63
C GLU A 451 -31.17 -17.60 53.74
N GLU A 452 -32.46 -17.59 53.39
CA GLU A 452 -33.30 -16.39 53.43
C GLU A 452 -33.88 -16.14 54.84
N ASN A 453 -33.95 -17.16 55.70
CA ASN A 453 -34.54 -17.04 57.02
C ASN A 453 -33.53 -16.62 58.10
N GLU A 454 -34.05 -15.98 59.15
CA GLU A 454 -33.28 -15.73 60.36
C GLU A 454 -33.18 -17.02 61.19
N ILE A 455 -31.97 -17.37 61.60
CA ILE A 455 -31.68 -18.51 62.46
C ILE A 455 -31.79 -18.06 63.91
N VAL A 456 -32.71 -18.67 64.66
CA VAL A 456 -32.85 -18.47 66.10
C VAL A 456 -31.75 -19.23 66.82
N LEU A 457 -31.05 -18.54 67.71
CA LEU A 457 -29.97 -19.14 68.50
C LEU A 457 -30.57 -19.99 69.62
N SER A 458 -30.09 -21.23 69.73
CA SER A 458 -30.50 -22.16 70.77
C SER A 458 -29.72 -21.94 72.05
N VAL A 459 -30.38 -22.22 73.18
CA VAL A 459 -29.85 -22.06 74.53
C VAL A 459 -28.74 -23.09 74.80
N PRO A 460 -27.51 -22.68 75.16
CA PRO A 460 -26.45 -23.57 75.61
C PRO A 460 -26.68 -24.04 77.05
N GLN A 461 -25.91 -25.04 77.52
CA GLN A 461 -26.06 -25.61 78.86
C GLN A 461 -24.81 -25.41 79.72
N LYS A 462 -25.00 -25.05 80.99
CA LYS A 462 -23.93 -24.98 82.01
C LYS A 462 -24.53 -25.33 83.38
N THR A 463 -24.11 -26.46 83.96
CA THR A 463 -24.67 -26.95 85.24
C THR A 463 -24.46 -25.95 86.37
N GLY A 464 -25.52 -25.64 87.12
CA GLY A 464 -25.49 -24.66 88.23
C GLY A 464 -25.55 -23.20 87.78
N TYR A 465 -25.81 -22.93 86.50
CA TYR A 465 -25.91 -21.58 85.97
C TYR A 465 -27.16 -21.39 85.10
N VAL A 466 -27.68 -20.17 85.11
CA VAL A 466 -28.77 -19.68 84.27
C VAL A 466 -28.19 -18.96 83.06
N PHE A 467 -28.67 -19.28 81.85
CA PHE A 467 -28.23 -18.62 80.61
C PHE A 467 -28.96 -17.30 80.40
N LEU A 468 -28.20 -16.20 80.31
CA LEU A 468 -28.73 -14.84 80.20
C LEU A 468 -28.84 -14.32 78.75
N GLY A 469 -28.44 -15.12 77.75
CA GLY A 469 -28.46 -14.73 76.35
C GLY A 469 -27.09 -14.75 75.66
N TRP A 470 -27.12 -14.67 74.34
CA TRP A 470 -25.95 -14.51 73.47
C TRP A 470 -25.68 -13.03 73.24
N TYR A 471 -24.42 -12.61 73.33
CA TYR A 471 -24.04 -11.20 73.17
C TYR A 471 -22.94 -11.03 72.14
N GLU A 472 -23.04 -9.99 71.30
CA GLU A 472 -21.97 -9.52 70.42
C GLU A 472 -21.72 -8.04 70.74
N ASN A 473 -20.49 -7.69 71.11
CA ASN A 473 -20.12 -6.32 71.51
C ASN A 473 -21.01 -5.70 72.62
N GLY A 474 -21.51 -6.54 73.53
CA GLY A 474 -22.37 -6.11 74.64
C GLY A 474 -23.85 -5.95 74.29
N VAL A 475 -24.24 -6.17 73.03
CA VAL A 475 -25.64 -6.18 72.58
C VAL A 475 -26.13 -7.62 72.51
N GLU A 476 -27.33 -7.87 73.02
CA GLU A 476 -27.97 -9.19 72.97
C GLU A 476 -28.37 -9.55 71.53
N ILE A 477 -28.09 -10.80 71.14
CA ILE A 477 -28.38 -11.36 69.82
C ILE A 477 -29.23 -12.62 70.02
N THR A 478 -30.45 -12.62 69.48
CA THR A 478 -31.36 -13.78 69.55
C THR A 478 -31.50 -14.48 68.20
N LYS A 479 -31.23 -13.76 67.10
CA LYS A 479 -31.35 -14.24 65.72
C LYS A 479 -30.19 -13.76 64.86
N ILE A 480 -29.75 -14.59 63.92
CA ILE A 480 -28.69 -14.29 62.97
C ILE A 480 -29.13 -14.60 61.54
N LYS A 481 -28.59 -13.88 60.56
CA LYS A 481 -28.84 -14.15 59.12
C LYS A 481 -27.58 -13.94 58.30
N TYR A 482 -27.57 -14.46 57.08
CA TYR A 482 -26.46 -14.21 56.18
C TYR A 482 -26.24 -12.70 55.98
N GLN A 483 -24.98 -12.28 56.09
CA GLN A 483 -24.56 -10.95 55.70
C GLN A 483 -23.22 -11.03 54.98
N GLU A 484 -23.15 -10.36 53.83
CA GLU A 484 -21.95 -10.33 53.00
C GLU A 484 -20.73 -9.87 53.81
N ASN A 485 -19.67 -10.67 53.75
CA ASN A 485 -18.40 -10.44 54.44
C ASN A 485 -18.49 -10.26 55.98
N ARG A 486 -19.58 -10.75 56.62
CA ARG A 486 -19.73 -10.76 58.08
C ARG A 486 -19.43 -12.13 58.66
N ASN A 487 -18.74 -12.13 59.79
CA ASN A 487 -18.70 -13.24 60.74
C ASN A 487 -19.35 -12.79 62.05
N TYR A 488 -19.98 -13.72 62.76
CA TYR A 488 -20.59 -13.51 64.06
C TYR A 488 -19.67 -14.04 65.17
N HIS A 489 -19.49 -13.25 66.23
CA HIS A 489 -18.76 -13.64 67.43
C HIS A 489 -19.68 -13.48 68.64
N LEU A 490 -20.26 -14.60 69.09
CA LEU A 490 -21.32 -14.64 70.08
C LEU A 490 -20.77 -15.15 71.42
N VAL A 491 -20.91 -14.37 72.47
CA VAL A 491 -20.48 -14.70 73.83
C VAL A 491 -21.69 -15.09 74.66
N ALA A 492 -21.66 -16.28 75.26
CA ALA A 492 -22.68 -16.71 76.20
C ALA A 492 -22.49 -16.00 77.55
N LYS A 493 -23.56 -15.42 78.10
CA LYS A 493 -23.56 -14.88 79.46
C LYS A 493 -24.35 -15.76 80.42
N TRP A 494 -23.87 -15.81 81.65
CA TRP A 494 -24.36 -16.73 82.66
C TRP A 494 -24.52 -16.03 84.02
N ARG A 495 -25.41 -16.57 84.84
CA ARG A 495 -25.57 -16.26 86.27
C ARG A 495 -25.49 -17.55 87.08
N GLU A 496 -24.79 -17.54 88.20
CA GLU A 496 -24.76 -18.69 89.12
C GLU A 496 -26.12 -18.87 89.80
N ARG A 497 -26.57 -20.12 89.97
CA ARG A 497 -27.83 -20.47 90.65
C ARG A 497 -27.55 -20.73 92.13
N ASN A 498 -28.25 -20.07 93.05
CA ASN A 498 -28.12 -20.30 94.48
C ASN A 498 -29.27 -21.19 94.97
N ASP A 499 -29.07 -22.50 94.96
CA ASP A 499 -30.07 -23.50 95.38
C ASP A 499 -30.44 -23.44 96.89
N ASN A 500 -29.96 -22.46 97.66
CA ASN A 500 -30.08 -22.40 99.12
C ASN A 500 -30.94 -21.25 99.68
N GLU A 501 -31.49 -20.35 98.85
CA GLU A 501 -32.34 -19.23 99.33
C GLU A 501 -33.69 -19.14 98.57
N PHE A 502 -34.78 -19.45 99.28
CA PHE A 502 -36.17 -19.45 98.81
C PHE A 502 -36.79 -18.06 98.50
N ASP A 503 -36.01 -17.00 98.22
CA ASP A 503 -36.60 -15.69 97.85
C ASP A 503 -35.69 -14.77 96.99
N SER A 504 -34.39 -15.03 96.86
CA SER A 504 -33.40 -14.02 96.39
C SER A 504 -32.93 -14.13 94.95
N ASP A 505 -33.34 -15.15 94.20
CA ASP A 505 -32.70 -15.48 92.91
C ASP A 505 -33.51 -15.09 91.66
N LEU A 506 -34.79 -14.72 91.75
CA LEU A 506 -35.51 -14.19 90.58
C LEU A 506 -35.10 -12.74 90.32
N PHE A 507 -34.72 -12.42 89.08
CA PHE A 507 -34.50 -11.02 88.70
C PHE A 507 -35.83 -10.29 88.59
N GLY A 508 -35.87 -9.04 89.04
CA GLY A 508 -37.07 -8.20 89.08
C GLY A 508 -37.68 -8.13 90.48
N GLU A 509 -38.57 -7.17 90.70
CA GLU A 509 -39.30 -6.98 91.96
C GLU A 509 -40.72 -7.61 91.93
N GLY A 510 -41.13 -8.20 90.81
CA GLY A 510 -42.45 -8.80 90.62
C GLY A 510 -43.56 -7.77 90.38
N THR A 511 -43.21 -6.52 90.05
CA THR A 511 -44.16 -5.45 89.72
C THR A 511 -44.44 -5.42 88.22
N GLU A 512 -45.46 -4.68 87.76
CA GLU A 512 -45.69 -4.54 86.31
C GLU A 512 -44.54 -3.83 85.60
N GLU A 513 -43.89 -2.86 86.26
CA GLU A 513 -42.73 -2.14 85.72
C GLU A 513 -41.42 -2.94 85.80
N ASP A 514 -41.31 -3.88 86.75
CA ASP A 514 -40.15 -4.73 86.97
C ASP A 514 -40.59 -6.17 87.30
N PRO A 515 -41.09 -6.91 86.31
CA PRO A 515 -41.61 -8.27 86.51
C PRO A 515 -40.50 -9.25 86.83
N TYR A 516 -40.86 -10.33 87.54
CA TYR A 516 -39.96 -11.45 87.75
C TYR A 516 -39.60 -12.12 86.42
N GLN A 517 -38.31 -12.16 86.11
CA GLN A 517 -37.77 -12.73 84.87
C GLN A 517 -37.57 -14.23 85.02
N ILE A 518 -38.03 -14.99 84.02
CA ILE A 518 -37.95 -16.44 83.98
C ILE A 518 -37.11 -16.86 82.76
N TYR A 519 -35.95 -17.42 83.02
CA TYR A 519 -34.97 -17.84 82.01
C TYR A 519 -35.01 -19.34 81.70
N ASP A 520 -35.46 -20.18 82.65
CA ASP A 520 -35.46 -21.63 82.50
C ASP A 520 -36.57 -22.34 83.32
N ILE A 521 -36.66 -23.66 83.13
CA ILE A 521 -37.68 -24.53 83.73
C ILE A 521 -37.60 -24.61 85.26
N TYR A 522 -36.43 -24.39 85.85
CA TYR A 522 -36.25 -24.49 87.28
C TYR A 522 -36.79 -23.25 87.98
N GLU A 523 -36.55 -22.06 87.43
CA GLU A 523 -37.15 -20.81 87.91
C GLU A 523 -38.68 -20.85 87.77
N TYR A 524 -39.18 -21.37 86.65
CA TYR A 524 -40.61 -21.58 86.47
C TYR A 524 -41.19 -22.58 87.50
N SER A 525 -40.53 -23.74 87.69
CA SER A 525 -40.97 -24.76 88.66
C SER A 525 -40.95 -24.23 90.09
N TYR A 526 -39.97 -23.40 90.42
CA TYR A 526 -39.84 -22.73 91.71
C TYR A 526 -41.01 -21.76 91.97
N ILE A 527 -41.36 -20.93 90.98
CA ILE A 527 -42.53 -20.04 91.09
C ILE A 527 -43.81 -20.86 91.30
N SER A 528 -43.96 -21.92 90.52
CA SER A 528 -45.06 -22.87 90.62
C SER A 528 -45.12 -23.50 92.02
N GLU A 529 -44.01 -23.96 92.60
CA GLU A 529 -43.97 -24.52 93.95
C GLU A 529 -44.37 -23.50 95.03
N ILE A 530 -43.82 -22.28 94.99
CA ILE A 530 -44.09 -21.24 95.99
C ILE A 530 -45.54 -20.77 95.93
N THR A 531 -46.11 -20.65 94.73
CA THR A 531 -47.51 -20.20 94.58
C THR A 531 -48.54 -21.27 94.90
N SER A 532 -48.10 -22.53 95.04
CA SER A 532 -48.98 -23.70 95.19
C SER A 532 -48.87 -24.39 96.56
N THR A 533 -47.86 -24.04 97.37
CA THR A 533 -47.65 -24.58 98.71
C THR A 533 -47.94 -23.54 99.78
N ASN A 534 -48.52 -23.94 100.91
CA ASN A 534 -48.80 -23.02 102.02
C ASN A 534 -47.50 -22.47 102.64
N ASN A 535 -47.10 -21.26 102.25
CA ASN A 535 -45.91 -20.57 102.73
C ASN A 535 -46.16 -19.07 102.91
N ASP A 536 -45.25 -18.38 103.62
CA ASP A 536 -45.38 -16.96 103.95
C ASP A 536 -45.26 -16.00 102.73
N TYR A 537 -44.81 -16.51 101.59
CA TYR A 537 -44.57 -15.74 100.36
C TYR A 537 -45.65 -15.92 99.30
N ILE A 538 -46.64 -16.78 99.55
CA ILE A 538 -47.63 -17.20 98.56
C ILE A 538 -48.40 -16.03 97.95
N GLU A 539 -48.83 -15.05 98.75
CA GLU A 539 -49.53 -13.85 98.26
C GLU A 539 -48.63 -12.92 97.44
N LYS A 540 -47.34 -12.81 97.80
CA LYS A 540 -46.37 -11.98 97.08
C LYS A 540 -46.22 -12.47 95.65
N TYR A 541 -46.01 -13.77 95.47
CA TYR A 541 -45.77 -14.37 94.16
C TYR A 541 -47.06 -14.59 93.36
N ALA A 542 -48.19 -14.93 94.00
CA ALA A 542 -49.48 -15.06 93.30
C ALA A 542 -49.99 -13.73 92.70
N ASN A 543 -49.61 -12.60 93.29
CA ASN A 543 -49.97 -11.27 92.80
C ASN A 543 -48.88 -10.61 91.94
N ALA A 544 -47.76 -11.32 91.68
CA ALA A 544 -46.63 -10.77 90.98
C ALA A 544 -46.80 -10.80 89.45
N SER A 545 -46.09 -9.90 88.78
CA SER A 545 -45.90 -9.96 87.34
C SER A 545 -44.66 -10.76 86.97
N TYR A 546 -44.74 -11.53 85.90
CA TYR A 546 -43.72 -12.43 85.37
C TYR A 546 -43.46 -12.15 83.89
N ILE A 547 -42.21 -12.31 83.46
CA ILE A 547 -41.81 -12.21 82.05
C ILE A 547 -40.88 -13.35 81.65
N LEU A 548 -41.14 -14.01 80.52
CA LEU A 548 -40.21 -14.98 79.95
C LEU A 548 -39.05 -14.28 79.25
N MET A 549 -37.85 -14.79 79.47
CA MET A 549 -36.61 -14.30 78.84
C MET A 549 -36.07 -15.25 77.77
N ASN A 550 -36.55 -16.50 77.76
CA ASN A 550 -36.18 -17.51 76.78
C ASN A 550 -37.39 -18.40 76.47
N ASP A 551 -37.29 -19.16 75.37
CA ASP A 551 -38.15 -20.33 75.19
C ASP A 551 -37.78 -21.38 76.24
N ILE A 552 -38.77 -21.95 76.93
CA ILE A 552 -38.56 -22.89 78.04
C ILE A 552 -39.08 -24.27 77.65
N ASP A 553 -38.18 -25.26 77.69
CA ASP A 553 -38.53 -26.67 77.61
C ASP A 553 -39.14 -27.10 78.94
N MET A 554 -40.40 -27.48 78.93
CA MET A 554 -41.18 -27.84 80.11
C MET A 554 -40.88 -29.27 80.59
N ASN A 555 -40.12 -30.06 79.82
CA ASN A 555 -39.68 -31.37 80.26
C ASN A 555 -38.77 -31.28 81.49
N ASN A 556 -38.96 -32.21 82.43
CA ASN A 556 -38.17 -32.38 83.67
C ASN A 556 -38.44 -31.36 84.79
N GLY A 557 -39.50 -30.54 84.72
CA GLY A 557 -39.93 -29.76 85.89
C GLY A 557 -40.80 -30.61 86.83
N GLU A 558 -40.65 -30.42 88.14
CA GLU A 558 -41.35 -31.21 89.17
C GLU A 558 -42.79 -30.71 89.43
N LEU A 559 -43.07 -29.42 89.19
CA LEU A 559 -44.40 -28.81 89.28
C LEU A 559 -44.54 -27.67 88.28
N LEU A 560 -45.49 -27.75 87.33
CA LEU A 560 -45.52 -26.88 86.15
C LEU A 560 -46.73 -25.90 86.07
N THR A 561 -47.45 -25.70 87.17
CA THR A 561 -48.64 -24.84 87.19
C THR A 561 -48.53 -23.81 88.31
N ILE A 562 -48.52 -22.53 87.96
CA ILE A 562 -48.51 -21.42 88.91
C ILE A 562 -49.86 -21.36 89.61
N CYS A 563 -49.89 -21.18 90.94
CA CYS A 563 -51.12 -21.15 91.73
C CYS A 563 -51.95 -22.44 91.59
N PHE A 564 -51.30 -23.60 91.73
CA PHE A 564 -51.92 -24.92 91.74
C PHE A 564 -52.42 -25.29 93.16
N ASP A 565 -53.53 -26.03 93.27
CA ASP A 565 -54.03 -26.49 94.58
C ASP A 565 -53.30 -27.74 95.04
N VAL A 566 -52.46 -27.56 96.07
CA VAL A 566 -51.82 -28.65 96.80
C VAL A 566 -52.38 -28.68 98.22
N TRP A 567 -53.11 -29.74 98.57
CA TRP A 567 -53.64 -29.97 99.93
C TRP A 567 -54.71 -28.99 100.42
N GLY A 568 -55.48 -28.36 99.53
CA GLY A 568 -56.65 -27.54 99.86
C GLY A 568 -56.36 -26.05 100.03
N THR A 569 -55.17 -25.58 99.65
CA THR A 569 -54.86 -24.15 99.51
C THR A 569 -55.25 -23.67 98.11
N GLN A 570 -56.33 -22.90 98.04
CA GLN A 570 -56.76 -22.23 96.82
C GLN A 570 -56.20 -20.80 96.79
N THR A 571 -55.00 -20.63 96.28
CA THR A 571 -54.43 -19.30 96.03
C THR A 571 -54.72 -18.92 94.59
N GLU A 572 -55.24 -17.71 94.41
CA GLU A 572 -55.61 -17.19 93.11
C GLU A 572 -54.49 -16.33 92.52
N PHE A 573 -54.14 -16.56 91.26
CA PHE A 573 -53.23 -15.72 90.51
C PHE A 573 -53.93 -14.42 90.08
N THR A 574 -53.42 -13.26 90.51
CA THR A 574 -53.98 -11.94 90.12
C THR A 574 -53.03 -11.08 89.30
N GLY A 575 -51.79 -11.55 89.09
CA GLY A 575 -50.75 -10.81 88.41
C GLY A 575 -50.79 -10.85 86.87
N THR A 576 -49.65 -10.50 86.26
CA THR A 576 -49.45 -10.56 84.80
C THR A 576 -48.41 -11.60 84.44
N PHE A 577 -48.68 -12.50 83.50
CA PHE A 577 -47.69 -13.38 82.90
C PHE A 577 -47.46 -12.99 81.44
N ASP A 578 -46.30 -12.41 81.14
CA ASP A 578 -45.89 -12.01 79.80
C ASP A 578 -44.91 -13.03 79.21
N GLY A 579 -45.36 -13.77 78.20
CA GLY A 579 -44.49 -14.65 77.45
C GLY A 579 -43.42 -13.92 76.64
N ASN A 580 -43.51 -12.60 76.45
CA ASN A 580 -42.53 -11.79 75.72
C ASN A 580 -42.21 -12.34 74.30
N ASN A 581 -43.21 -12.98 73.68
CA ASN A 581 -43.13 -13.72 72.41
C ASN A 581 -42.25 -14.98 72.44
N HIS A 582 -41.88 -15.46 73.62
CA HIS A 582 -41.29 -16.77 73.84
C HIS A 582 -42.36 -17.85 73.94
N LYS A 583 -41.89 -19.11 73.87
CA LYS A 583 -42.74 -20.28 74.03
C LYS A 583 -42.38 -21.15 75.23
N LEU A 584 -43.40 -21.72 75.85
CA LEU A 584 -43.26 -22.89 76.71
C LEU A 584 -43.55 -24.12 75.83
N TYR A 585 -42.64 -25.10 75.82
CA TYR A 585 -42.76 -26.23 74.89
C TYR A 585 -42.44 -27.58 75.52
N HIS A 586 -42.98 -28.66 74.97
CA HIS A 586 -42.90 -30.04 75.50
C HIS A 586 -43.52 -30.22 76.91
N PHE A 587 -44.79 -29.89 77.05
CA PHE A 587 -45.58 -30.28 78.22
C PHE A 587 -45.73 -31.80 78.31
N ASP A 588 -45.77 -32.34 79.52
CA ASP A 588 -46.15 -33.75 79.76
C ASP A 588 -47.68 -33.88 79.65
N ASP A 589 -48.14 -34.79 78.79
CA ASP A 589 -49.56 -35.06 78.53
C ASP A 589 -50.27 -35.71 79.74
N GLU A 590 -49.54 -36.21 80.75
CA GLU A 590 -50.12 -36.98 81.87
C GLU A 590 -50.76 -36.11 82.98
N TYR A 591 -50.52 -34.79 83.02
CA TYR A 591 -51.02 -33.91 84.07
C TYR A 591 -51.78 -32.70 83.48
N TYR A 592 -53.12 -32.76 83.53
CA TYR A 592 -54.05 -31.77 82.97
C TYR A 592 -54.12 -30.45 83.77
N PHE A 593 -53.02 -29.70 83.87
CA PHE A 593 -53.03 -28.40 84.53
C PHE A 593 -52.25 -27.38 83.71
N GLY A 594 -52.89 -26.25 83.40
CA GLY A 594 -52.32 -25.23 82.52
C GLY A 594 -51.17 -24.44 83.15
N VAL A 595 -50.70 -23.41 82.44
CA VAL A 595 -49.67 -22.47 82.93
C VAL A 595 -50.07 -21.85 84.27
N ILE A 596 -51.34 -21.46 84.39
CA ILE A 596 -51.93 -20.87 85.61
C ILE A 596 -53.05 -21.79 86.12
N GLY A 597 -53.05 -22.10 87.41
CA GLY A 597 -54.05 -22.94 88.08
C GLY A 597 -55.33 -22.16 88.36
N TYR A 598 -55.41 -21.55 89.55
CA TYR A 598 -56.56 -20.74 89.97
C TYR A 598 -56.40 -19.27 89.57
N ILE A 599 -57.44 -18.70 88.99
CA ILE A 599 -57.48 -17.33 88.47
C ILE A 599 -58.21 -16.41 89.45
N GLY A 600 -57.56 -15.33 89.86
CA GLY A 600 -58.15 -14.31 90.73
C GLY A 600 -58.76 -13.15 89.96
N GLU A 601 -58.91 -11.99 90.62
CA GLU A 601 -59.52 -10.81 89.99
C GLU A 601 -58.64 -10.19 88.89
N ASN A 602 -59.05 -10.36 87.62
CA ASN A 602 -58.51 -9.71 86.43
C ASN A 602 -57.02 -9.94 86.09
N PRO A 603 -56.42 -11.14 86.30
CA PRO A 603 -55.05 -11.39 85.86
C PRO A 603 -54.91 -11.24 84.34
N THR A 604 -53.66 -11.09 83.90
CA THR A 604 -53.32 -10.95 82.48
C THR A 604 -52.34 -12.03 82.04
N LEU A 605 -52.63 -12.69 80.93
CA LEU A 605 -51.71 -13.55 80.20
C LEU A 605 -51.46 -12.94 78.82
N LYS A 606 -50.21 -12.67 78.46
CA LYS A 606 -49.91 -12.02 77.17
C LYS A 606 -48.67 -12.54 76.46
N ASN A 607 -48.62 -12.38 75.14
CA ASN A 607 -47.48 -12.68 74.25
C ASN A 607 -46.86 -14.07 74.45
N LEU A 608 -47.66 -15.09 74.75
CA LEU A 608 -47.15 -16.42 75.07
C LEU A 608 -47.56 -17.44 74.02
N THR A 609 -46.60 -18.24 73.55
CA THR A 609 -46.91 -19.43 72.74
C THR A 609 -46.77 -20.70 73.58
N LEU A 610 -47.77 -21.57 73.55
CA LEU A 610 -47.66 -22.92 74.10
C LEU A 610 -47.47 -23.92 72.97
N GLU A 611 -46.46 -24.77 73.05
CA GLU A 611 -46.18 -25.79 72.04
C GLU A 611 -46.15 -27.18 72.69
N PHE A 612 -47.06 -28.06 72.30
CA PHE A 612 -47.13 -29.41 72.86
C PHE A 612 -47.19 -30.48 71.77
N GLN A 613 -46.88 -31.72 72.14
CA GLN A 613 -46.97 -32.89 71.28
C GLN A 613 -47.99 -33.84 71.91
N THR A 614 -49.03 -34.23 71.17
CA THR A 614 -50.01 -35.22 71.63
C THR A 614 -50.09 -36.40 70.67
N LYS A 615 -50.49 -37.57 71.17
CA LYS A 615 -50.82 -38.75 70.36
C LYS A 615 -52.28 -38.77 69.89
N ASP A 616 -53.17 -37.97 70.49
CA ASP A 616 -54.60 -37.87 70.12
C ASP A 616 -55.01 -36.41 69.91
N PHE A 617 -55.12 -36.03 68.63
CA PHE A 617 -55.50 -34.68 68.22
C PHE A 617 -56.88 -34.25 68.75
N THR A 618 -57.77 -35.20 69.04
CA THR A 618 -59.14 -34.92 69.50
C THR A 618 -59.15 -34.42 70.94
N ASP A 619 -58.29 -35.00 71.78
CA ASP A 619 -58.14 -34.59 73.18
C ASP A 619 -57.38 -33.26 73.29
N ALA A 620 -56.38 -33.04 72.44
CA ALA A 620 -55.63 -31.78 72.39
C ALA A 620 -56.48 -30.55 72.05
N VAL A 621 -57.39 -30.66 71.08
CA VAL A 621 -58.25 -29.52 70.68
C VAL A 621 -59.29 -29.21 71.74
N ASN A 622 -59.85 -30.24 72.40
CA ASN A 622 -60.80 -30.05 73.50
C ASN A 622 -60.15 -29.47 74.76
N ASN A 623 -58.83 -29.70 74.93
CA ASN A 623 -58.07 -29.27 76.10
C ASN A 623 -57.18 -28.04 75.86
N ALA A 624 -57.14 -27.47 74.65
CA ALA A 624 -56.40 -26.25 74.29
C ALA A 624 -56.53 -25.10 75.31
N PHE A 625 -57.74 -24.94 75.87
CA PHE A 625 -58.06 -23.93 76.88
C PHE A 625 -57.55 -24.30 78.28
N TYR A 626 -57.54 -25.60 78.62
CA TYR A 626 -57.00 -26.12 79.88
C TYR A 626 -55.46 -26.05 79.95
N TYR A 627 -54.77 -26.00 78.80
CA TYR A 627 -53.30 -25.84 78.79
C TYR A 627 -52.83 -24.44 79.19
N PHE A 628 -53.68 -23.41 79.06
CA PHE A 628 -53.40 -22.12 79.67
C PHE A 628 -53.85 -22.08 81.14
N LEU A 629 -54.94 -22.79 81.50
CA LEU A 629 -55.72 -22.51 82.72
C LEU A 629 -56.26 -23.77 83.43
N GLY A 630 -56.22 -23.81 84.76
CA GLY A 630 -56.72 -24.89 85.61
C GLY A 630 -58.24 -24.85 85.91
N ASP A 631 -58.72 -23.92 86.75
CA ASP A 631 -60.13 -23.85 87.22
C ASP A 631 -60.56 -22.40 87.63
N TYR A 632 -61.88 -22.07 87.64
CA TYR A 632 -62.35 -20.66 87.49
C TYR A 632 -63.46 -20.17 88.44
N PRO A 633 -63.25 -18.98 89.07
CA PRO A 633 -64.34 -18.07 89.47
C PRO A 633 -64.35 -16.70 88.75
N HIS A 634 -63.27 -16.28 88.08
CA HIS A 634 -63.04 -14.87 87.64
C HIS A 634 -62.62 -14.68 86.17
N VAL A 635 -62.58 -13.41 85.70
CA VAL A 635 -62.26 -13.03 84.30
C VAL A 635 -60.73 -12.94 84.09
N LEU A 636 -60.21 -13.57 83.03
CA LEU A 636 -58.81 -13.49 82.60
C LEU A 636 -58.65 -12.65 81.34
N ASN A 637 -57.65 -11.76 81.31
CA ASN A 637 -57.26 -11.02 80.12
C ASN A 637 -56.20 -11.79 79.33
N VAL A 638 -56.53 -12.27 78.12
CA VAL A 638 -55.60 -12.99 77.24
C VAL A 638 -55.26 -12.14 76.02
N ILE A 639 -53.96 -11.85 75.79
CA ILE A 639 -53.51 -10.91 74.75
C ILE A 639 -52.38 -11.55 73.92
N ASN A 640 -52.57 -11.75 72.62
CA ASN A 640 -51.52 -12.28 71.72
C ASN A 640 -50.91 -13.63 72.19
N CYS A 641 -51.76 -14.53 72.69
CA CYS A 641 -51.36 -15.88 73.07
C CYS A 641 -51.72 -16.88 71.98
N HIS A 642 -50.84 -17.86 71.74
CA HIS A 642 -50.99 -18.87 70.69
C HIS A 642 -50.80 -20.27 71.27
N VAL A 643 -51.50 -21.25 70.70
CA VAL A 643 -51.31 -22.67 71.03
C VAL A 643 -50.98 -23.41 69.75
N THR A 644 -49.87 -24.14 69.78
CA THR A 644 -49.38 -24.92 68.65
C THR A 644 -49.29 -26.39 69.06
N CYS A 645 -50.02 -27.26 68.36
CA CYS A 645 -49.85 -28.70 68.48
C CYS A 645 -48.91 -29.18 67.38
N LEU A 646 -47.78 -29.77 67.75
CA LEU A 646 -46.90 -30.45 66.80
C LEU A 646 -47.40 -31.88 66.60
N ASN A 647 -47.74 -32.23 65.35
CA ASN A 647 -48.12 -33.61 65.00
C ASN A 647 -46.90 -34.53 65.15
N SER A 648 -47.03 -35.62 65.90
CA SER A 648 -46.00 -36.66 66.04
C SER A 648 -45.74 -37.41 64.75
#